data_AF-A0AAE6NS58-F1
#
_entry.id   AF-A0AAE6NS58-F1
#
_cell.length_a   1.000
_cell.length_b   1.000
_cell.length_c   1.000
_cell.angle_alpha   90.00
_cell.angle_beta   90.00
_cell.angle_gamma   90.00
#
_symmetry.space_group_name_H-M   'P 1'
#
loop_
_entity.id
_entity.type
_entity.pdbx_description
1 polymer ?
#
loop_
_entity_poly.entity_id
_entity_poly.type
_entity_poly.pdbx_seq_one_letter_code
_entity_poly.pdbx_strand_id
1 'polypeptide(L)'
;MSYASDANTTYVNGQPVDKADVRNLWASVDGIVAASNLGDVLALQTDTEASTAQLVVATVPAAQSHISLTAGQMLRFRCPYPNTGPDPIITIGGDEFVIKARNGSTLAAGDLPGGQRLLGYIYWNSTDRKEVRLSESVRIPDISGLAIALSNNGKAFTSRTAAVNFGQANLPGSLSLITTIEGEYLAVRSFSNAADDPLFETQPSWGVALRLPRRELLDNEVSARSSMIRPVADVSGYILASVDRNGNYVMPGWAQESDGGWPSWIYDEIWTRVEPMLPELPPSGVIREVGGEYIFSQHDANGNFIMPGWAQESDGGWPAWIYDEIWADTSSRMPDLPPSGVIREVQGSGLIFSQHDRDGNYVMPGWAQESDGGWPAWVYDEIWDNLSDRISDPGSAAQELDSPFYDRSAQVTFARARSDLTKIAVIGSSTPWEMRTEIAGAFDGLIPAYGGVEVVDVTNDCKSGERSMHTAARLGAIPARLTINGGVIPASGPVLVTAVNMTGNNQLKAFDGRLNRWTDDANTGGQIPGTLSWSADDSSLVFTRANAGSEISIGWEVSFFPTLGPTLRDRFFVIHTGWNDAPGGSTWEEILGRREAIVNYLDARDIRFSIWTDMCDMDWAPENPNRAKFASGNAAMIAKWGPLVWDMNAYFLGAQVWTDAAAIPSDILNGLAPGFTGPTTEDLAQQAAGNRCPSLSRDAGHFNALGRYLAAQEFRRHLINNNLYRTES
;
A
#
# COMPACT_ATOMS: atom_id res chain seq x y z
N MET A 1 52.88 -3.35 -34.44
CA MET A 1 53.42 -4.69 -34.76
C MET A 1 53.22 -4.95 -36.24
N SER A 2 54.27 -5.10 -37.05
CA SER A 2 54.14 -5.59 -38.43
C SER A 2 54.44 -7.08 -38.43
N TYR A 3 53.41 -7.92 -38.60
CA TYR A 3 53.65 -9.34 -38.85
C TYR A 3 53.93 -9.55 -40.34
N ALA A 4 55.20 -9.85 -40.63
CA ALA A 4 55.57 -10.57 -41.83
C ALA A 4 54.85 -11.92 -41.80
N SER A 5 54.09 -12.20 -42.86
CA SER A 5 53.42 -13.48 -43.02
C SER A 5 54.47 -14.57 -43.16
N ASP A 6 54.53 -15.50 -42.23
CA ASP A 6 55.01 -16.84 -42.50
C ASP A 6 54.26 -17.84 -41.62
N ALA A 7 53.98 -18.98 -42.24
CA ALA A 7 53.23 -20.13 -41.76
C ALA A 7 53.39 -20.41 -40.25
N ASN A 8 52.32 -20.22 -39.49
CA ASN A 8 52.19 -20.82 -38.17
C ASN A 8 50.99 -21.78 -38.20
N THR A 9 51.26 -23.03 -38.56
CA THR A 9 50.28 -24.11 -38.81
C THR A 9 49.77 -24.79 -37.55
N THR A 10 49.86 -24.16 -36.38
CA THR A 10 49.41 -24.80 -35.14
C THR A 10 48.79 -23.80 -34.19
N TYR A 11 47.49 -23.57 -34.39
CA TYR A 11 46.57 -23.08 -33.37
C TYR A 11 45.72 -24.25 -32.85
N VAL A 12 45.17 -24.11 -31.66
CA VAL A 12 44.74 -25.17 -30.72
C VAL A 12 43.76 -26.23 -31.28
N ASN A 13 43.11 -26.00 -32.43
CA ASN A 13 42.20 -26.98 -33.09
C ASN A 13 42.47 -27.24 -34.58
N GLY A 14 43.63 -26.85 -35.12
CA GLY A 14 44.07 -27.25 -36.47
C GLY A 14 43.27 -26.70 -37.67
N GLN A 15 42.21 -25.94 -37.47
CA GLN A 15 41.46 -25.27 -38.54
C GLN A 15 42.05 -23.87 -38.80
N PRO A 16 42.37 -23.53 -40.07
CA PRO A 16 42.81 -22.17 -40.40
C PRO A 16 41.68 -21.16 -40.15
N VAL A 17 41.97 -20.11 -39.39
CA VAL A 17 41.05 -18.98 -39.19
C VAL A 17 41.22 -18.01 -40.35
N ASP A 18 40.11 -17.53 -40.92
CA ASP A 18 40.16 -16.55 -42.01
C ASP A 18 40.83 -15.25 -41.52
N LYS A 19 41.73 -14.69 -42.33
CA LYS A 19 42.36 -13.40 -42.06
C LYS A 19 41.32 -12.27 -41.97
N ALA A 20 40.20 -12.39 -42.67
CA ALA A 20 39.08 -11.45 -42.58
C ALA A 20 38.47 -11.46 -41.18
N ASP A 21 38.24 -12.63 -40.58
CA ASP A 21 37.66 -12.76 -39.23
C ASP A 21 38.58 -12.18 -38.17
N VAL A 22 39.90 -12.42 -38.31
CA VAL A 22 40.89 -11.81 -37.42
C VAL A 22 40.83 -10.28 -37.51
N ARG A 23 40.79 -9.70 -38.71
CA ARG A 23 40.69 -8.23 -38.88
C ARG A 23 39.39 -7.67 -38.33
N ASN A 24 38.27 -8.37 -38.50
CA ASN A 24 36.98 -7.97 -37.95
C ASN A 24 37.03 -7.97 -36.41
N LEU A 25 37.64 -8.99 -35.81
CA LEU A 25 37.86 -9.04 -34.36
C LEU A 25 38.71 -7.87 -33.87
N TRP A 26 39.77 -7.48 -34.60
CA TRP A 26 40.57 -6.30 -34.25
C TRP A 26 39.73 -5.02 -34.26
N ALA A 27 38.90 -4.81 -35.29
CA ALA A 27 38.02 -3.65 -35.33
C ALA A 27 37.00 -3.64 -34.18
N SER A 28 36.47 -4.80 -33.79
CA SER A 28 35.59 -4.92 -32.61
C SER A 28 36.34 -4.64 -31.30
N VAL A 29 37.56 -5.12 -31.15
CA VAL A 29 38.41 -4.82 -29.97
C VAL A 29 38.72 -3.34 -29.90
N ASP A 30 39.08 -2.71 -31.02
CA ASP A 30 39.31 -1.26 -31.08
C ASP A 30 38.05 -0.47 -30.72
N GLY A 31 36.88 -0.94 -31.16
CA GLY A 31 35.58 -0.38 -30.78
C GLY A 31 35.30 -0.49 -29.28
N ILE A 32 35.59 -1.64 -28.66
CA ILE A 32 35.45 -1.85 -27.21
C ILE A 32 36.43 -0.99 -26.43
N VAL A 33 37.69 -0.89 -26.87
CA VAL A 33 38.70 -0.03 -26.24
C VAL A 33 38.30 1.45 -26.35
N ALA A 34 37.79 1.89 -27.51
CA ALA A 34 37.30 3.24 -27.70
C ALA A 34 36.07 3.54 -26.83
N ALA A 35 35.14 2.59 -26.69
CA ALA A 35 33.97 2.74 -25.81
C ALA A 35 34.36 2.78 -24.33
N SER A 36 35.29 1.91 -23.91
CA SER A 36 35.87 1.90 -22.57
C SER A 36 36.55 3.25 -22.25
N ASN A 37 37.34 3.79 -23.20
CA ASN A 37 37.97 5.10 -23.07
C ASN A 37 36.99 6.27 -22.94
N LEU A 38 35.74 6.13 -23.37
CA LEU A 38 34.73 7.21 -23.33
C LEU A 38 33.80 7.12 -22.12
N GLY A 39 33.63 5.94 -21.53
CA GLY A 39 32.58 5.69 -20.51
C GLY A 39 33.07 5.18 -19.16
N ASP A 40 34.28 4.63 -19.08
CA ASP A 40 34.73 3.96 -17.85
C ASP A 40 35.31 4.93 -16.81
N VAL A 41 35.20 4.54 -15.54
CA VAL A 41 35.83 5.24 -14.42
C VAL A 41 37.27 4.75 -14.24
N LEU A 42 38.21 5.67 -14.39
CA LEU A 42 39.62 5.40 -14.09
C LEU A 42 39.81 5.37 -12.57
N ALA A 43 39.97 4.17 -12.02
CA ALA A 43 40.11 3.95 -10.58
C ALA A 43 41.59 4.02 -10.19
N LEU A 44 42.02 5.19 -9.75
CA LEU A 44 43.40 5.46 -9.39
C LEU A 44 43.79 4.74 -8.10
N GLN A 45 45.03 4.25 -8.06
CA GLN A 45 45.65 3.71 -6.85
C GLN A 45 46.46 4.83 -6.17
N THR A 46 45.94 5.36 -5.07
CA THR A 46 46.65 6.37 -4.26
C THR A 46 47.74 5.73 -3.42
N ASP A 47 48.95 6.26 -3.51
CA ASP A 47 50.07 5.96 -2.63
C ASP A 47 49.92 6.76 -1.32
N THR A 48 49.59 6.07 -0.23
CA THR A 48 49.36 6.73 1.06
C THR A 48 50.66 7.27 1.66
N GLU A 49 51.79 6.59 1.45
CA GLU A 49 53.07 6.95 2.05
C GLU A 49 53.70 8.15 1.33
N ALA A 50 53.53 8.25 0.01
CA ALA A 50 54.01 9.38 -0.78
C ALA A 50 53.08 10.60 -0.76
N SER A 51 51.82 10.44 -0.31
CA SER A 51 50.85 11.53 -0.23
C SER A 51 51.03 12.37 1.04
N THR A 52 50.57 13.62 0.98
CA THR A 52 50.45 14.56 2.10
C THR A 52 49.06 15.18 2.11
N ALA A 53 48.79 16.12 3.02
CA ALA A 53 47.56 16.89 3.02
C ALA A 53 47.35 17.72 1.72
N GLN A 54 48.42 18.23 1.11
CA GLN A 54 48.34 19.11 -0.07
C GLN A 54 48.81 18.46 -1.38
N LEU A 55 49.21 17.19 -1.32
CA LEU A 55 49.66 16.41 -2.47
C LEU A 55 49.11 14.99 -2.37
N VAL A 56 48.32 14.58 -3.35
CA VAL A 56 47.86 13.21 -3.53
C VAL A 56 48.72 12.56 -4.61
N VAL A 57 49.45 11.49 -4.27
CA VAL A 57 50.24 10.75 -5.25
C VAL A 57 49.45 9.54 -5.69
N ALA A 58 49.17 9.41 -6.99
CA ALA A 58 48.35 8.34 -7.54
C ALA A 58 48.94 7.75 -8.82
N THR A 59 48.63 6.49 -9.07
CA THR A 59 49.04 5.77 -10.27
C THR A 59 47.84 5.14 -10.97
N VAL A 60 47.95 4.98 -12.30
CA VAL A 60 46.98 4.22 -13.09
C VAL A 60 47.32 2.73 -12.93
N PRO A 61 46.40 1.89 -12.42
CA PRO A 61 46.64 0.46 -12.34
C PRO A 61 46.95 -0.12 -13.72
N ALA A 62 47.86 -1.09 -13.81
CA ALA A 62 48.27 -1.68 -15.09
C ALA A 62 47.08 -2.21 -15.92
N ALA A 63 46.05 -2.75 -15.26
CA ALA A 63 44.83 -3.22 -15.90
C ALA A 63 44.00 -2.11 -16.58
N GLN A 64 44.17 -0.86 -16.16
CA GLN A 64 43.48 0.31 -16.72
C GLN A 64 44.43 1.22 -17.52
N SER A 65 45.67 0.77 -17.80
CA SER A 65 46.67 1.57 -18.55
C SER A 65 46.28 1.88 -20.00
N HIS A 66 45.27 1.19 -20.53
CA HIS A 66 44.70 1.48 -21.85
C HIS A 66 43.79 2.72 -21.86
N ILE A 67 43.29 3.14 -20.68
CA ILE A 67 42.46 4.35 -20.53
C ILE A 67 43.36 5.58 -20.51
N SER A 68 43.16 6.47 -21.47
CA SER A 68 43.96 7.68 -21.59
C SER A 68 43.49 8.77 -20.63
N LEU A 69 44.43 9.53 -20.05
CA LEU A 69 44.12 10.70 -19.23
C LEU A 69 43.76 11.89 -20.14
N THR A 70 42.51 11.97 -20.58
CA THR A 70 42.00 13.06 -21.44
C THR A 70 41.00 13.94 -20.71
N ALA A 71 40.79 15.18 -21.18
CA ALA A 71 39.71 16.04 -20.67
C ALA A 71 38.35 15.33 -20.77
N GLY A 72 37.54 15.44 -19.71
CA GLY A 72 36.26 14.74 -19.58
C GLY A 72 36.37 13.33 -18.97
N GLN A 73 37.57 12.76 -18.82
CA GLN A 73 37.74 11.46 -18.18
C GLN A 73 37.33 11.50 -16.71
N MET A 74 36.44 10.60 -16.29
CA MET A 74 36.05 10.45 -14.89
C MET A 74 37.12 9.65 -14.13
N LEU A 75 37.48 10.14 -12.95
CA LEU A 75 38.45 9.59 -12.04
C LEU A 75 37.77 9.18 -10.73
N ARG A 76 38.23 8.08 -10.15
CA ARG A 76 37.96 7.72 -8.75
C ARG A 76 39.28 7.60 -8.01
N PHE A 77 39.47 8.37 -6.95
CA PHE A 77 40.70 8.36 -6.15
C PHE A 77 40.41 8.51 -4.67
N ARG A 78 41.41 8.30 -3.81
CA ARG A 78 41.30 8.51 -2.36
C ARG A 78 42.22 9.64 -1.93
N CYS A 79 41.74 10.57 -1.11
CA CYS A 79 42.60 11.51 -0.39
C CYS A 79 43.02 10.88 0.94
N PRO A 80 44.29 10.55 1.19
CA PRO A 80 44.66 9.84 2.42
C PRO A 80 44.54 10.72 3.67
N TYR A 81 44.76 12.03 3.50
CA TYR A 81 44.76 13.02 4.58
C TYR A 81 43.79 14.16 4.27
N PRO A 82 43.25 14.84 5.29
CA PRO A 82 42.49 16.05 5.07
C PRO A 82 43.38 17.16 4.51
N ASN A 83 42.88 17.92 3.55
CA ASN A 83 43.67 19.02 2.97
C ASN A 83 43.83 20.17 3.97
N THR A 84 45.02 20.74 4.07
CA THR A 84 45.35 21.79 5.07
C THR A 84 45.37 23.19 4.48
N GLY A 85 45.22 23.33 3.16
CA GLY A 85 45.18 24.60 2.46
C GLY A 85 44.36 24.49 1.17
N PRO A 86 44.26 25.59 0.41
CA PRO A 86 43.45 25.59 -0.79
C PRO A 86 44.03 24.72 -1.90
N ASP A 87 43.15 24.17 -2.73
CA ASP A 87 43.45 23.57 -4.04
C ASP A 87 44.63 22.58 -4.04
N PRO A 88 44.52 21.45 -3.31
CA PRO A 88 45.57 20.44 -3.27
C PRO A 88 45.85 19.85 -4.66
N ILE A 89 47.06 19.33 -4.86
CA ILE A 89 47.51 18.76 -6.14
C ILE A 89 47.34 17.24 -6.10
N ILE A 90 46.93 16.62 -7.21
CA ILE A 90 47.07 15.18 -7.44
C ILE A 90 48.08 14.94 -8.56
N THR A 91 49.06 14.06 -8.34
CA THR A 91 49.95 13.56 -9.38
C THR A 91 49.43 12.21 -9.89
N ILE A 92 49.33 12.06 -11.21
CA ILE A 92 48.87 10.82 -11.85
C ILE A 92 49.89 10.45 -12.93
N GLY A 93 50.68 9.40 -12.70
CA GLY A 93 51.67 8.95 -13.67
C GLY A 93 52.73 10.02 -14.01
N GLY A 94 53.01 10.95 -13.09
CA GLY A 94 53.97 12.04 -13.25
C GLY A 94 53.37 13.38 -13.71
N ASP A 95 52.12 13.41 -14.15
CA ASP A 95 51.40 14.65 -14.46
C ASP A 95 50.75 15.25 -13.21
N GLU A 96 50.82 16.56 -13.04
CA GLU A 96 50.18 17.29 -11.93
C GLU A 96 48.81 17.87 -12.34
N PHE A 97 47.82 17.70 -11.47
CA PHE A 97 46.49 18.28 -11.61
C PHE A 97 46.08 18.99 -10.33
N VAL A 98 45.50 20.19 -10.44
CA VAL A 98 44.94 20.91 -9.29
C VAL A 98 43.53 20.39 -9.01
N ILE A 99 43.25 19.95 -7.79
CA ILE A 99 41.91 19.53 -7.37
C ILE A 99 41.08 20.77 -7.06
N LYS A 100 39.88 20.85 -7.65
CA LYS A 100 38.93 21.96 -7.53
C LYS A 100 37.55 21.47 -7.12
N ALA A 101 36.75 22.36 -6.53
CA ALA A 101 35.35 22.10 -6.28
C ALA A 101 34.59 21.83 -7.60
N ARG A 102 33.38 21.28 -7.50
CA ARG A 102 32.55 20.89 -8.66
C ARG A 102 32.35 21.99 -9.69
N ASN A 103 32.12 23.23 -9.23
CA ASN A 103 31.95 24.40 -10.08
C ASN A 103 33.27 25.04 -10.55
N GLY A 104 34.42 24.43 -10.26
CA GLY A 104 35.75 24.95 -10.58
C GLY A 104 36.28 26.01 -9.60
N SER A 105 35.54 26.34 -8.53
CA SER A 105 36.01 27.27 -7.50
C SER A 105 37.06 26.63 -6.59
N THR A 106 37.76 27.48 -5.83
CA THR A 106 38.80 27.06 -4.89
C THR A 106 38.22 26.23 -3.75
N LEU A 107 38.89 25.13 -3.42
CA LEU A 107 38.66 24.38 -2.19
C LEU A 107 39.32 25.10 -1.01
N ALA A 108 38.70 25.09 0.16
CA ALA A 108 39.27 25.54 1.43
C ALA A 108 39.92 24.37 2.19
N ALA A 109 40.71 24.68 3.23
CA ALA A 109 41.26 23.66 4.12
C ALA A 109 40.12 22.85 4.78
N GLY A 110 40.23 21.52 4.76
CA GLY A 110 39.25 20.59 5.31
C GLY A 110 38.13 20.16 4.37
N ASP A 111 38.00 20.76 3.18
CA ASP A 111 36.97 20.38 2.20
C ASP A 111 37.17 18.97 1.63
N LEU A 112 38.42 18.48 1.58
CA LEU A 112 38.73 17.10 1.22
C LEU A 112 38.94 16.31 2.51
N PRO A 113 37.98 15.50 2.96
CA PRO A 113 38.15 14.66 4.14
C PRO A 113 39.15 13.53 3.88
N GLY A 114 40.07 13.33 4.81
CA GLY A 114 41.01 12.22 4.76
C GLY A 114 40.32 10.86 4.81
N GLY A 115 40.83 9.92 4.03
CA GLY A 115 40.34 8.55 3.94
C GLY A 115 39.15 8.34 3.01
N GLN A 116 38.49 9.40 2.52
CA GLN A 116 37.33 9.27 1.62
C GLN A 116 37.73 8.99 0.16
N ARG A 117 36.87 8.24 -0.53
CA ARG A 117 36.95 8.04 -1.98
C ARG A 117 36.14 9.12 -2.65
N LEU A 118 36.77 9.83 -3.56
CA LEU A 118 36.21 10.95 -4.28
C LEU A 118 36.06 10.61 -5.76
N LEU A 119 35.09 11.28 -6.39
CA LEU A 119 34.90 11.25 -7.84
C LEU A 119 35.17 12.63 -8.42
N GLY A 120 35.81 12.67 -9.58
CA GLY A 120 36.07 13.93 -10.29
C GLY A 120 36.33 13.74 -11.77
N TYR A 121 36.25 14.82 -12.53
CA TYR A 121 36.51 14.84 -13.96
C TYR A 121 37.80 15.60 -14.25
N ILE A 122 38.61 15.06 -15.16
CA ILE A 122 39.74 15.80 -15.72
C ILE A 122 39.20 16.97 -16.53
N TYR A 123 39.73 18.16 -16.27
CA TYR A 123 39.35 19.38 -16.97
C TYR A 123 40.57 20.15 -17.44
N TRP A 124 40.62 20.49 -18.72
CA TRP A 124 41.71 21.24 -19.34
C TRP A 124 41.15 22.56 -19.89
N ASN A 125 41.52 23.68 -19.28
CA ASN A 125 41.25 24.99 -19.87
C ASN A 125 42.38 25.44 -20.80
N SER A 126 43.59 24.93 -20.59
CA SER A 126 44.78 25.17 -21.40
C SER A 126 45.79 24.03 -21.17
N THR A 127 46.80 23.92 -22.02
CA THR A 127 47.91 22.96 -21.86
C THR A 127 48.64 23.11 -20.52
N ASP A 128 48.60 24.31 -19.94
CA ASP A 128 49.36 24.68 -18.74
C ASP A 128 48.50 24.58 -17.46
N ARG A 129 47.20 24.27 -17.59
CA ARG A 129 46.27 24.22 -16.46
C ARG A 129 45.43 22.95 -16.52
N LYS A 130 45.98 21.88 -15.94
CA LYS A 130 45.31 20.60 -15.73
C LYS A 130 44.60 20.62 -14.36
N GLU A 131 43.30 20.40 -14.34
CA GLU A 131 42.48 20.39 -13.12
C GLU A 131 41.73 19.06 -13.00
N VAL A 132 41.43 18.66 -11.77
CA VAL A 132 40.40 17.66 -11.45
C VAL A 132 39.25 18.36 -10.74
N ARG A 133 38.08 18.40 -11.36
CA ARG A 133 36.87 18.97 -10.75
C ARG A 133 36.05 17.87 -10.12
N LEU A 134 35.82 17.95 -8.82
CA LEU A 134 35.03 16.94 -8.10
C LEU A 134 33.61 16.86 -8.66
N SER A 135 33.05 15.66 -8.79
CA SER A 135 31.66 15.49 -9.22
C SER A 135 30.67 15.64 -8.07
N GLU A 136 31.14 15.43 -6.84
CA GLU A 136 30.35 15.55 -5.62
C GLU A 136 30.42 16.95 -5.00
N SER A 137 29.38 17.31 -4.25
CA SER A 137 29.34 18.55 -3.49
C SER A 137 30.05 18.35 -2.15
N VAL A 138 31.27 18.86 -2.03
CA VAL A 138 32.08 18.76 -0.81
C VAL A 138 31.82 19.90 0.19
N ARG A 139 31.09 20.95 -0.23
CA ARG A 139 30.62 22.02 0.66
C ARG A 139 29.12 22.25 0.55
N ILE A 140 28.52 22.78 1.61
CA ILE A 140 27.11 23.21 1.64
C ILE A 140 26.79 24.21 0.51
N PRO A 141 27.63 25.22 0.19
CA PRO A 141 27.40 26.11 -0.96
C PRO A 141 27.47 25.43 -2.33
N ASP A 142 28.09 24.25 -2.45
CA ASP A 142 28.17 23.50 -3.71
C ASP A 142 26.85 22.77 -4.02
N ILE A 143 25.91 22.75 -3.08
CA ILE A 143 24.55 22.23 -3.28
C ILE A 143 23.67 23.43 -3.63
N SER A 144 23.53 23.67 -4.94
CA SER A 144 22.80 24.83 -5.49
C SER A 144 21.43 24.99 -4.82
N GLY A 145 21.22 26.15 -4.20
CA GLY A 145 19.97 26.48 -3.52
C GLY A 145 19.80 25.88 -2.13
N LEU A 146 20.55 24.84 -1.71
CA LEU A 146 20.35 24.23 -0.39
C LEU A 146 20.87 25.12 0.74
N ALA A 147 22.01 25.81 0.57
CA ALA A 147 22.49 26.75 1.59
C ALA A 147 21.48 27.89 1.85
N ILE A 148 20.92 28.43 0.76
CA ILE A 148 19.90 29.47 0.80
C ILE A 148 18.58 28.90 1.37
N ALA A 149 18.16 27.73 0.92
CA ALA A 149 16.96 27.04 1.41
C ALA A 149 17.07 26.67 2.89
N LEU A 150 18.22 26.19 3.36
CA LEU A 150 18.47 25.90 4.78
C LEU A 150 18.54 27.18 5.60
N SER A 151 19.09 28.28 5.06
CA SER A 151 19.06 29.58 5.73
C SER A 151 17.66 30.22 5.78
N ASN A 152 16.78 29.84 4.85
CA ASN A 152 15.39 30.30 4.75
C ASN A 152 14.38 29.32 5.36
N ASN A 153 14.79 28.11 5.72
CA ASN A 153 13.94 27.14 6.41
C ASN A 153 13.74 27.60 7.86
N GLY A 154 12.50 27.50 8.33
CA GLY A 154 12.04 28.12 9.58
C GLY A 154 12.97 27.89 10.77
N LYS A 155 13.11 28.91 11.61
CA LYS A 155 13.92 28.82 12.84
C LYS A 155 13.12 28.18 13.98
N ALA A 156 13.76 27.31 14.74
CA ALA A 156 13.22 26.76 15.97
C ALA A 156 13.92 27.39 17.19
N PHE A 157 13.13 27.85 18.15
CA PHE A 157 13.60 28.43 19.41
C PHE A 157 13.14 27.58 20.58
N THR A 158 14.04 27.38 21.55
CA THR A 158 13.76 26.60 22.76
C THR A 158 12.79 27.29 23.71
N SER A 159 12.51 28.59 23.51
CA SER A 159 11.48 29.32 24.24
C SER A 159 11.01 30.57 23.49
N ARG A 160 9.83 31.10 23.88
CA ARG A 160 9.36 32.44 23.48
C ARG A 160 10.41 33.51 23.79
N THR A 161 10.96 33.48 24.99
CA THR A 161 12.00 34.44 25.44
C THR A 161 13.25 34.35 24.57
N ALA A 162 13.66 33.14 24.15
CA ALA A 162 14.80 32.98 23.24
C ALA A 162 14.53 33.62 21.86
N ALA A 163 13.31 33.49 21.33
CA ALA A 163 12.93 34.14 20.08
C ALA A 163 12.87 35.67 20.21
N VAL A 164 12.34 36.19 21.33
CA VAL A 164 12.33 37.64 21.62
C VAL A 164 13.76 38.18 21.75
N ASN A 165 14.62 37.50 22.50
CA ASN A 165 16.02 37.89 22.69
C ASN A 165 16.85 37.78 21.41
N PHE A 166 16.47 36.88 20.49
CA PHE A 166 17.07 36.83 19.16
C PHE A 166 16.83 38.13 18.38
N GLY A 167 15.76 38.86 18.70
CA GLY A 167 15.50 40.21 18.24
C GLY A 167 14.77 40.27 16.91
N GLN A 168 13.84 41.24 16.81
CA GLN A 168 12.98 41.43 15.65
C GLN A 168 13.75 41.62 14.34
N ALA A 169 14.86 42.36 14.37
CA ALA A 169 15.70 42.61 13.20
C ALA A 169 16.34 41.34 12.61
N ASN A 170 16.46 40.27 13.41
CA ASN A 170 17.08 39.01 12.99
C ASN A 170 16.05 37.97 12.53
N LEU A 171 14.76 38.28 12.57
CA LEU A 171 13.66 37.45 12.08
C LEU A 171 13.06 38.02 10.79
N PRO A 172 13.73 37.87 9.64
CA PRO A 172 13.25 38.40 8.37
C PRO A 172 12.01 37.61 7.89
N GLY A 173 11.17 38.27 7.09
CA GLY A 173 10.00 37.61 6.49
C GLY A 173 10.32 36.45 5.56
N SER A 174 11.58 36.32 5.10
CA SER A 174 12.03 35.18 4.30
C SER A 174 11.97 33.84 5.05
N LEU A 175 11.94 33.84 6.39
CA LEU A 175 11.77 32.62 7.17
C LEU A 175 10.35 32.02 7.07
N SER A 176 9.35 32.84 6.69
CA SER A 176 7.90 32.52 6.61
C SER A 176 7.27 32.06 7.93
N LEU A 177 7.79 30.98 8.52
CA LEU A 177 7.38 30.38 9.78
C LEU A 177 8.58 30.22 10.73
N ILE A 178 8.34 30.37 12.02
CA ILE A 178 9.26 29.95 13.08
C ILE A 178 8.50 29.12 14.10
N THR A 179 9.22 28.33 14.90
CA THR A 179 8.63 27.58 16.00
C THR A 179 9.26 27.98 17.33
N THR A 180 8.44 28.05 18.37
CA THR A 180 8.86 28.30 19.76
C THR A 180 8.28 27.21 20.66
N ILE A 181 9.08 26.72 21.61
CA ILE A 181 8.60 25.80 22.65
C ILE A 181 8.09 26.63 23.83
N GLU A 182 6.79 26.59 24.10
CA GLU A 182 6.12 27.48 25.06
C GLU A 182 5.34 26.65 26.08
N GLY A 183 6.03 26.25 27.15
CA GLY A 183 5.50 25.32 28.13
C GLY A 183 5.14 23.99 27.46
N GLU A 184 3.85 23.65 27.51
CA GLU A 184 3.29 22.41 26.97
C GLU A 184 2.92 22.48 25.48
N TYR A 185 3.31 23.55 24.77
CA TYR A 185 2.97 23.71 23.37
C TYR A 185 4.21 23.97 22.51
N LEU A 186 4.21 23.43 21.29
CA LEU A 186 5.00 23.93 20.19
C LEU A 186 4.14 24.97 19.45
N ALA A 187 4.50 26.24 19.58
CA ALA A 187 3.82 27.32 18.87
C ALA A 187 4.49 27.55 17.51
N VAL A 188 3.74 27.37 16.44
CA VAL A 188 4.14 27.75 15.07
C VAL A 188 3.70 29.19 14.86
N ARG A 189 4.64 30.06 14.55
CA ARG A 189 4.45 31.51 14.40
C ARG A 189 4.72 31.93 12.97
N SER A 190 3.90 32.83 12.44
CA SER A 190 4.01 33.30 11.05
C SER A 190 4.35 34.77 10.97
N PHE A 191 5.09 35.16 9.94
CA PHE A 191 5.46 36.54 9.67
C PHE A 191 4.22 37.43 9.47
N SER A 192 4.25 38.65 10.03
CA SER A 192 3.18 39.65 9.99
C SER A 192 1.83 39.21 10.57
N ASN A 193 1.76 38.09 11.29
CA ASN A 193 0.59 37.75 12.08
C ASN A 193 0.61 38.55 13.38
N ALA A 194 -0.43 39.35 13.63
CA ALA A 194 -0.55 40.21 14.81
C ALA A 194 -1.69 39.76 15.76
N ALA A 195 -2.43 38.70 15.42
CA ALA A 195 -3.69 38.39 16.08
C ALA A 195 -3.52 37.72 17.46
N ASP A 196 -2.66 36.70 17.55
CA ASP A 196 -2.54 35.84 18.74
C ASP A 196 -1.10 35.84 19.27
N ASP A 197 -0.90 36.37 20.48
CA ASP A 197 0.37 36.47 21.21
C ASP A 197 1.58 36.81 20.32
N PRO A 198 1.67 38.01 19.71
CA PRO A 198 2.82 38.38 18.90
C PRO A 198 4.10 38.48 19.74
N LEU A 199 5.24 38.02 19.20
CA LEU A 199 6.54 38.17 19.85
C LEU A 199 6.96 39.64 20.03
N PHE A 200 6.48 40.54 19.17
CA PHE A 200 6.84 41.96 19.14
C PHE A 200 5.60 42.83 18.93
N GLU A 201 5.57 44.00 19.58
CA GLU A 201 4.46 44.96 19.50
C GLU A 201 4.43 45.73 18.16
N THR A 202 5.58 45.83 17.48
CA THR A 202 5.75 46.55 16.21
C THR A 202 5.83 45.58 15.02
N GLN A 203 5.62 46.09 13.80
CA GLN A 203 5.86 45.30 12.58
C GLN A 203 7.37 45.14 12.31
N PRO A 204 7.82 43.95 11.85
CA PRO A 204 7.02 42.76 11.61
C PRO A 204 6.64 42.01 12.90
N SER A 205 5.34 41.70 13.04
CA SER A 205 4.84 40.91 14.16
C SER A 205 4.97 39.41 13.87
N TRP A 206 5.14 38.60 14.91
CA TRP A 206 5.30 37.14 14.83
C TRP A 206 4.32 36.44 15.78
N GLY A 207 3.04 36.51 15.44
CA GLY A 207 1.94 35.87 16.17
C GLY A 207 1.84 34.37 15.91
N VAL A 208 1.17 33.68 16.82
CA VAL A 208 0.91 32.24 16.75
C VAL A 208 -0.12 31.96 15.65
N ALA A 209 0.24 31.08 14.73
CA ALA A 209 -0.64 30.54 13.68
C ALA A 209 -1.22 29.18 14.07
N LEU A 210 -0.47 28.39 14.85
CA LEU A 210 -0.88 27.06 15.31
C LEU A 210 -0.19 26.74 16.65
N ARG A 211 -0.91 26.10 17.58
CA ARG A 211 -0.32 25.50 18.79
C ARG A 211 -0.49 23.99 18.71
N LEU A 212 0.60 23.25 18.85
CA LEU A 212 0.61 21.80 18.93
C LEU A 212 0.93 21.41 20.38
N PRO A 213 0.00 20.79 21.13
CA PRO A 213 0.29 20.36 22.49
C PRO A 213 1.35 19.26 22.51
N ARG A 214 2.15 19.21 23.57
CA ARG A 214 3.03 18.09 23.86
C ARG A 214 2.21 16.84 24.08
N ARG A 215 2.79 15.70 23.70
CA ARG A 215 2.19 14.40 23.91
C ARG A 215 1.83 14.18 25.37
N GLU A 216 2.62 14.64 26.33
CA GLU A 216 2.30 14.53 27.77
C GLU A 216 1.00 15.26 28.14
N LEU A 217 0.70 16.40 27.52
CA LEU A 217 -0.57 17.11 27.74
C LEU A 217 -1.75 16.33 27.14
N LEU A 218 -1.57 15.77 25.94
CA LEU A 218 -2.58 14.91 25.31
C LEU A 218 -2.79 13.63 26.11
N ASP A 219 -1.71 13.00 26.57
CA ASP A 219 -1.74 11.80 27.39
C ASP A 219 -2.31 12.13 28.77
N ASN A 220 -2.08 13.32 29.33
CA ASN A 220 -2.72 13.77 30.58
C ASN A 220 -4.20 14.13 30.36
N GLU A 221 -4.60 14.68 29.23
CA GLU A 221 -6.03 14.90 28.92
C GLU A 221 -6.74 13.59 28.65
N VAL A 222 -6.14 12.70 27.87
CA VAL A 222 -6.62 11.34 27.64
C VAL A 222 -6.66 10.63 28.97
N SER A 223 -5.60 10.67 29.77
CA SER A 223 -5.52 10.04 31.09
C SER A 223 -6.41 10.73 32.12
N ALA A 224 -6.75 12.01 32.00
CA ALA A 224 -7.72 12.70 32.87
C ALA A 224 -9.16 12.35 32.49
N ARG A 225 -9.42 12.21 31.19
CA ARG A 225 -10.67 11.65 30.65
C ARG A 225 -10.79 10.16 30.99
N SER A 226 -9.68 9.43 30.99
CA SER A 226 -9.59 8.06 31.47
C SER A 226 -9.66 8.00 33.00
N SER A 227 -9.16 8.99 33.74
CA SER A 227 -9.16 9.04 35.21
C SER A 227 -10.44 9.63 35.82
N MET A 228 -11.48 9.89 35.01
CA MET A 228 -12.85 9.77 35.52
C MET A 228 -13.13 8.33 35.99
N ILE A 229 -12.28 7.36 35.64
CA ILE A 229 -12.06 6.11 36.36
C ILE A 229 -11.04 6.38 37.48
N ARG A 230 -11.51 6.68 38.70
CA ARG A 230 -10.60 6.74 39.85
C ARG A 230 -10.27 5.32 40.30
N PRO A 231 -8.98 4.98 40.53
CA PRO A 231 -8.64 3.83 41.35
C PRO A 231 -8.97 4.18 42.81
N VAL A 232 -9.92 3.47 43.41
CA VAL A 232 -10.08 3.47 44.86
C VAL A 232 -8.99 2.55 45.40
N ALA A 233 -7.96 3.15 45.99
CA ALA A 233 -6.69 2.50 46.26
C ALA A 233 -6.69 1.47 47.41
N ASP A 234 -7.80 0.81 47.71
CA ASP A 234 -7.82 -0.25 48.73
C ASP A 234 -8.84 -1.38 48.48
N VAL A 235 -9.34 -1.53 47.25
CA VAL A 235 -10.18 -2.68 46.87
C VAL A 235 -9.73 -3.22 45.52
N SER A 236 -9.45 -4.52 45.45
CA SER A 236 -9.09 -5.22 44.21
C SER A 236 -10.28 -5.27 43.25
N GLY A 237 -10.51 -4.20 42.48
CA GLY A 237 -11.52 -4.15 41.42
C GLY A 237 -11.59 -2.77 40.75
N TYR A 238 -11.61 -2.74 39.42
CA TYR A 238 -11.76 -1.50 38.63
C TYR A 238 -13.25 -1.21 38.39
N ILE A 239 -13.69 0.04 38.58
CA ILE A 239 -15.03 0.48 38.19
C ILE A 239 -14.95 1.17 36.83
N LEU A 240 -15.69 0.69 35.82
CA LEU A 240 -15.90 1.41 34.56
C LEU A 240 -17.29 2.07 34.58
N ALA A 241 -17.32 3.40 34.63
CA ALA A 241 -18.53 4.18 34.43
C ALA A 241 -18.46 4.88 33.08
N SER A 242 -19.40 4.59 32.18
CA SER A 242 -19.59 5.34 30.95
C SER A 242 -20.57 6.48 31.22
N VAL A 243 -20.16 7.70 30.85
CA VAL A 243 -21.04 8.86 30.88
C VAL A 243 -21.34 9.24 29.44
N ASP A 244 -22.61 9.42 29.10
CA ASP A 244 -22.98 9.88 27.77
C ASP A 244 -22.53 11.34 27.53
N ARG A 245 -22.70 11.81 26.29
CA ARG A 245 -22.33 13.17 25.87
C ARG A 245 -23.07 14.28 26.64
N ASN A 246 -24.11 13.95 27.41
CA ASN A 246 -24.96 14.87 28.15
C ASN A 246 -24.73 14.80 29.67
N GLY A 247 -23.82 13.94 30.15
CA GLY A 247 -23.53 13.79 31.57
C GLY A 247 -24.42 12.77 32.29
N ASN A 248 -25.20 11.95 31.58
CA ASN A 248 -26.00 10.90 32.18
C ASN A 248 -25.15 9.62 32.36
N TYR A 249 -25.29 8.98 33.51
CA TYR A 249 -24.64 7.69 33.79
C TYR A 249 -25.35 6.57 33.03
N VAL A 250 -24.62 5.86 32.18
CA VAL A 250 -25.08 4.61 31.55
C VAL A 250 -24.39 3.48 32.33
N MET A 251 -25.20 2.69 33.05
CA MET A 251 -24.92 1.52 33.94
C MET A 251 -23.48 1.26 34.43
N PRO A 252 -23.28 0.93 35.72
CA PRO A 252 -21.95 0.62 36.25
C PRO A 252 -21.44 -0.72 35.73
N GLY A 253 -20.21 -0.72 35.22
CA GLY A 253 -19.38 -1.92 35.11
C GLY A 253 -18.86 -2.38 36.48
N TRP A 254 -18.43 -3.64 36.47
CA TRP A 254 -18.08 -4.58 37.55
C TRP A 254 -17.40 -4.00 38.81
N ALA A 255 -17.79 -4.51 39.98
CA ALA A 255 -17.06 -4.39 41.26
C ALA A 255 -17.18 -5.72 42.02
N GLN A 256 -16.08 -6.23 42.56
CA GLN A 256 -16.02 -7.53 43.22
C GLN A 256 -15.23 -7.41 44.52
N GLU A 257 -15.72 -8.00 45.61
CA GLU A 257 -14.91 -8.28 46.80
C GLU A 257 -14.08 -9.55 46.58
N SER A 258 -13.10 -9.80 47.46
CA SER A 258 -12.16 -10.93 47.32
C SER A 258 -12.82 -12.31 47.37
N ASP A 259 -14.07 -12.39 47.83
CA ASP A 259 -14.87 -13.63 47.90
C ASP A 259 -15.73 -13.87 46.65
N GLY A 260 -15.68 -12.96 45.68
CA GLY A 260 -16.42 -13.09 44.43
C GLY A 260 -17.77 -12.37 44.40
N GLY A 261 -18.26 -11.87 45.54
CA GLY A 261 -19.52 -11.13 45.66
C GLY A 261 -19.36 -9.63 45.35
N TRP A 262 -20.48 -8.91 45.16
CA TRP A 262 -20.42 -7.44 45.06
C TRP A 262 -20.23 -6.83 46.46
N PRO A 263 -19.57 -5.66 46.58
CA PRO A 263 -19.48 -4.99 47.87
C PRO A 263 -20.85 -4.62 48.44
N SER A 264 -21.06 -4.86 49.74
CA SER A 264 -22.34 -4.65 50.44
C SER A 264 -22.95 -3.25 50.23
N TRP A 265 -22.12 -2.23 50.13
CA TRP A 265 -22.56 -0.84 49.90
C TRP A 265 -23.15 -0.60 48.51
N ILE A 266 -22.81 -1.41 47.49
CA ILE A 266 -23.46 -1.31 46.16
C ILE A 266 -24.89 -1.84 46.23
N TYR A 267 -25.14 -2.88 47.01
CA TYR A 267 -26.51 -3.37 47.25
C TYR A 267 -27.36 -2.32 47.94
N ASP A 268 -26.82 -1.64 48.96
CA ASP A 268 -27.52 -0.56 49.66
C ASP A 268 -27.79 0.63 48.72
N GLU A 269 -26.83 1.05 47.89
CA GLU A 269 -26.98 2.18 46.95
C GLU A 269 -28.00 1.88 45.84
N ILE A 270 -28.02 0.64 45.31
CA ILE A 270 -29.02 0.20 44.32
C ILE A 270 -30.40 0.12 44.98
N TRP A 271 -30.50 -0.50 46.16
CA TRP A 271 -31.77 -0.68 46.86
C TRP A 271 -32.42 0.65 47.21
N THR A 272 -31.65 1.59 47.77
CA THR A 272 -32.15 2.92 48.17
C THR A 272 -32.60 3.77 46.98
N ARG A 273 -32.09 3.50 45.77
CA ARG A 273 -32.43 4.24 44.53
C ARG A 273 -33.51 3.56 43.69
N VAL A 274 -33.67 2.25 43.79
CA VAL A 274 -34.70 1.46 43.08
C VAL A 274 -36.01 1.41 43.87
N GLU A 275 -35.97 1.38 45.21
CA GLU A 275 -37.16 1.35 46.07
C GLU A 275 -38.17 2.49 45.78
N PRO A 276 -37.76 3.75 45.50
CA PRO A 276 -38.69 4.83 45.15
C PRO A 276 -39.26 4.73 43.73
N MET A 277 -38.65 3.92 42.84
CA MET A 277 -39.03 3.78 41.43
C MET A 277 -40.06 2.66 41.20
N LEU A 278 -40.52 1.98 42.26
CA LEU A 278 -41.49 0.89 42.21
C LEU A 278 -42.91 1.26 42.71
N PRO A 279 -43.60 2.31 42.21
CA PRO A 279 -45.05 2.35 42.30
C PRO A 279 -45.66 1.71 41.04
N GLU A 280 -46.34 0.58 41.24
CA GLU A 280 -47.33 -0.02 40.32
C GLU A 280 -46.81 -0.75 39.06
N LEU A 281 -45.89 -1.71 39.20
CA LEU A 281 -45.73 -2.78 38.19
C LEU A 281 -46.20 -4.14 38.75
N PRO A 282 -46.95 -4.95 37.96
CA PRO A 282 -47.36 -6.28 38.39
C PRO A 282 -46.13 -7.18 38.55
N PRO A 283 -46.17 -8.13 39.51
CA PRO A 283 -45.00 -8.89 39.92
C PRO A 283 -44.61 -9.87 38.81
N SER A 284 -43.59 -9.53 38.03
CA SER A 284 -42.94 -10.48 37.11
C SER A 284 -41.41 -10.52 37.25
N GLY A 285 -40.83 -9.77 38.19
CA GLY A 285 -39.48 -10.05 38.69
C GLY A 285 -39.58 -10.98 39.90
N VAL A 286 -39.01 -12.18 39.80
CA VAL A 286 -38.90 -13.11 40.93
C VAL A 286 -37.52 -12.92 41.55
N ILE A 287 -37.47 -12.46 42.80
CA ILE A 287 -36.27 -12.56 43.63
C ILE A 287 -36.36 -13.87 44.39
N ARG A 288 -35.40 -14.77 44.19
CA ARG A 288 -35.26 -16.00 44.99
C ARG A 288 -33.85 -16.11 45.54
N GLU A 289 -33.79 -16.54 46.79
CA GLU A 289 -32.55 -16.89 47.48
C GLU A 289 -32.29 -18.39 47.30
N VAL A 290 -31.13 -18.74 46.76
CA VAL A 290 -30.67 -20.12 46.65
C VAL A 290 -29.22 -20.17 47.11
N GLY A 291 -28.93 -20.94 48.17
CA GLY A 291 -27.56 -21.10 48.66
C GLY A 291 -26.92 -19.85 49.32
N GLY A 292 -27.70 -18.81 49.63
CA GLY A 292 -27.20 -17.56 50.21
C GLY A 292 -26.96 -16.44 49.18
N GLU A 293 -27.27 -16.67 47.91
CA GLU A 293 -27.21 -15.67 46.85
C GLU A 293 -28.63 -15.27 46.40
N TYR A 294 -28.84 -13.97 46.18
CA TYR A 294 -30.11 -13.41 45.68
C TYR A 294 -30.04 -13.22 44.16
N ILE A 295 -30.98 -13.81 43.43
CA ILE A 295 -31.02 -13.76 41.96
C ILE A 295 -32.16 -12.84 41.49
N PHE A 296 -31.92 -12.09 40.41
CA PHE A 296 -32.91 -11.25 39.73
C PHE A 296 -33.09 -11.65 38.27
N SER A 297 -34.34 -11.76 37.82
CA SER A 297 -34.70 -11.68 36.40
C SER A 297 -35.33 -10.31 36.13
N GLN A 298 -34.87 -9.63 35.07
CA GLN A 298 -35.52 -8.42 34.58
C GLN A 298 -36.08 -8.67 33.19
N HIS A 299 -37.28 -8.13 32.97
CA HIS A 299 -37.85 -7.99 31.65
C HIS A 299 -37.77 -6.51 31.26
N ASP A 300 -37.52 -6.24 29.98
CA ASP A 300 -37.62 -4.89 29.44
C ASP A 300 -39.07 -4.38 29.52
N ALA A 301 -39.29 -3.10 29.20
CA ALA A 301 -40.62 -2.48 29.22
C ALA A 301 -41.65 -3.14 28.27
N ASN A 302 -41.20 -4.03 27.36
CA ASN A 302 -42.04 -4.78 26.43
C ASN A 302 -42.27 -6.24 26.87
N GLY A 303 -41.75 -6.64 28.04
CA GLY A 303 -41.84 -8.01 28.55
C GLY A 303 -40.76 -8.96 28.04
N ASN A 304 -39.77 -8.47 27.28
CA ASN A 304 -38.68 -9.30 26.78
C ASN A 304 -37.69 -9.60 27.90
N PHE A 305 -37.29 -10.84 28.04
CA PHE A 305 -36.25 -11.24 28.98
C PHE A 305 -34.94 -10.50 28.68
N ILE A 306 -34.40 -9.80 29.69
CA ILE A 306 -33.04 -9.26 29.70
C ILE A 306 -32.27 -10.16 30.69
N MET A 307 -31.20 -10.78 30.20
CA MET A 307 -30.36 -11.81 30.84
C MET A 307 -30.24 -11.73 32.38
N PRO A 308 -30.15 -12.87 33.08
CA PRO A 308 -29.91 -12.87 34.51
C PRO A 308 -28.48 -12.41 34.80
N GLY A 309 -28.29 -11.82 35.99
CA GLY A 309 -26.98 -11.80 36.63
C GLY A 309 -26.48 -13.24 36.90
N TRP A 310 -25.20 -13.38 37.23
CA TRP A 310 -24.50 -14.67 37.31
C TRP A 310 -25.21 -15.66 38.26
N ALA A 311 -25.26 -16.94 37.89
CA ALA A 311 -25.65 -18.02 38.80
C ALA A 311 -24.70 -19.20 38.64
N GLN A 312 -24.11 -19.64 39.73
CA GLN A 312 -23.19 -20.77 39.74
C GLN A 312 -23.55 -21.68 40.92
N GLU A 313 -23.75 -22.97 40.67
CA GLU A 313 -23.78 -23.98 41.72
C GLU A 313 -22.37 -24.14 42.32
N SER A 314 -22.29 -24.74 43.51
CA SER A 314 -21.03 -24.87 44.26
C SER A 314 -19.96 -25.72 43.57
N ASP A 315 -20.32 -26.43 42.50
CA ASP A 315 -19.41 -27.19 41.65
C ASP A 315 -18.90 -26.41 40.42
N GLY A 316 -19.31 -25.15 40.26
CA GLY A 316 -18.92 -24.31 39.14
C GLY A 316 -19.87 -24.36 37.93
N GLY A 317 -20.90 -25.22 37.96
CA GLY A 317 -21.94 -25.32 36.92
C GLY A 317 -23.02 -24.26 37.08
N TRP A 318 -23.87 -24.04 36.07
CA TRP A 318 -25.05 -23.19 36.22
C TRP A 318 -26.21 -24.02 36.79
N PRO A 319 -27.15 -23.43 37.56
CA PRO A 319 -28.31 -24.17 38.02
C PRO A 319 -29.18 -24.70 36.87
N ALA A 320 -29.63 -25.94 36.96
CA ALA A 320 -30.37 -26.64 35.90
C ALA A 320 -31.55 -25.84 35.32
N TRP A 321 -32.24 -25.04 36.15
CA TRP A 321 -33.40 -24.26 35.72
C TRP A 321 -33.05 -23.06 34.80
N ILE A 322 -31.82 -22.53 34.85
CA ILE A 322 -31.41 -21.47 33.91
C ILE A 322 -31.24 -22.03 32.50
N TYR A 323 -30.76 -23.27 32.38
CA TYR A 323 -30.75 -23.96 31.09
C TYR A 323 -32.16 -24.09 30.52
N ASP A 324 -33.14 -24.46 31.35
CA ASP A 324 -34.54 -24.57 30.95
C ASP A 324 -35.16 -23.21 30.54
N GLU A 325 -34.76 -22.11 31.17
CA GLU A 325 -35.31 -20.78 30.92
C GLU A 325 -34.69 -20.09 29.68
N ILE A 326 -33.36 -20.22 29.49
CA ILE A 326 -32.68 -19.85 28.23
C ILE A 326 -33.23 -20.69 27.08
N TRP A 327 -33.47 -21.99 27.32
CA TRP A 327 -34.06 -22.89 26.34
C TRP A 327 -35.47 -22.46 25.94
N ALA A 328 -36.33 -22.11 26.90
CA ALA A 328 -37.69 -21.66 26.64
C ALA A 328 -37.73 -20.33 25.85
N ASP A 329 -36.85 -19.37 26.16
CA ASP A 329 -36.78 -18.09 25.42
C ASP A 329 -36.20 -18.30 24.00
N THR A 330 -35.11 -19.07 23.87
CA THR A 330 -34.46 -19.33 22.58
C THR A 330 -35.36 -20.12 21.63
N SER A 331 -36.03 -21.16 22.13
CA SER A 331 -36.97 -21.98 21.34
C SER A 331 -38.24 -21.22 20.93
N SER A 332 -38.67 -20.21 21.71
CA SER A 332 -39.78 -19.34 21.35
C SER A 332 -39.44 -18.32 20.26
N ARG A 333 -38.18 -17.86 20.21
CA ARG A 333 -37.70 -16.85 19.25
C ARG A 333 -37.15 -17.46 17.96
N MET A 334 -36.70 -18.72 18.00
CA MET A 334 -36.11 -19.43 16.87
C MET A 334 -36.59 -20.90 16.82
N PRO A 335 -37.86 -21.16 16.46
CA PRO A 335 -38.47 -22.49 16.55
C PRO A 335 -37.87 -23.56 15.61
N ASP A 336 -37.03 -23.17 14.65
CA ASP A 336 -36.54 -24.04 13.57
C ASP A 336 -35.05 -24.45 13.69
N LEU A 337 -34.33 -24.06 14.76
CA LEU A 337 -32.91 -24.45 14.95
C LEU A 337 -32.75 -25.77 15.74
N PRO A 338 -32.00 -26.77 15.25
CA PRO A 338 -31.73 -27.98 16.02
C PRO A 338 -30.79 -27.72 17.21
N PRO A 339 -31.02 -28.39 18.36
CA PRO A 339 -30.40 -28.09 19.66
C PRO A 339 -28.86 -28.13 19.74
N SER A 340 -28.16 -28.74 18.79
CA SER A 340 -26.74 -29.10 18.93
C SER A 340 -25.73 -28.01 18.56
N GLY A 341 -26.19 -26.87 18.02
CA GLY A 341 -25.30 -25.81 17.52
C GLY A 341 -25.01 -24.66 18.48
N VAL A 342 -25.77 -24.51 19.58
CA VAL A 342 -25.76 -23.26 20.37
C VAL A 342 -25.05 -23.41 21.71
N ILE A 343 -24.97 -24.61 22.28
CA ILE A 343 -24.51 -24.84 23.66
C ILE A 343 -23.77 -26.19 23.72
N ARG A 344 -22.45 -26.17 23.99
CA ARG A 344 -21.70 -27.38 24.40
C ARG A 344 -21.05 -27.15 25.76
N GLU A 345 -21.29 -28.09 26.66
CA GLU A 345 -20.66 -28.14 27.98
C GLU A 345 -19.22 -28.67 27.86
N VAL A 346 -18.25 -27.96 28.42
CA VAL A 346 -16.89 -28.47 28.62
C VAL A 346 -16.81 -29.01 30.04
N GLN A 347 -16.39 -30.27 30.21
CA GLN A 347 -16.14 -30.82 31.53
C GLN A 347 -15.04 -30.00 32.24
N GLY A 348 -15.45 -29.20 33.23
CA GLY A 348 -14.57 -28.60 34.23
C GLY A 348 -14.25 -27.11 34.07
N SER A 349 -14.45 -26.46 32.91
CA SER A 349 -14.30 -24.99 32.78
C SER A 349 -14.89 -24.46 31.47
N GLY A 350 -16.08 -23.85 31.52
CA GLY A 350 -16.57 -22.94 30.48
C GLY A 350 -17.53 -23.52 29.43
N LEU A 351 -18.35 -22.62 28.87
CA LEU A 351 -19.38 -22.87 27.85
C LEU A 351 -19.15 -21.88 26.70
N ILE A 352 -19.22 -22.34 25.45
CA ILE A 352 -19.23 -21.45 24.27
C ILE A 352 -20.68 -21.29 23.78
N PHE A 353 -21.10 -20.05 23.55
CA PHE A 353 -22.25 -19.73 22.71
C PHE A 353 -21.83 -18.73 21.63
N SER A 354 -22.37 -18.88 20.42
CA SER A 354 -22.30 -17.86 19.38
C SER A 354 -23.63 -17.12 19.33
N GLN A 355 -23.64 -15.81 19.57
CA GLN A 355 -24.82 -14.97 19.35
C GLN A 355 -24.60 -14.08 18.14
N HIS A 356 -25.55 -14.14 17.20
CA HIS A 356 -25.65 -13.22 16.08
C HIS A 356 -26.68 -12.15 16.43
N ASP A 357 -26.42 -10.90 16.06
CA ASP A 357 -27.49 -9.90 16.05
C ASP A 357 -28.48 -10.16 14.90
N ARG A 358 -29.56 -9.37 14.87
CA ARG A 358 -30.61 -9.46 13.84
C ARG A 358 -30.08 -9.23 12.41
N ASP A 359 -28.93 -8.61 12.27
CA ASP A 359 -28.30 -8.28 10.99
C ASP A 359 -27.19 -9.28 10.61
N GLY A 360 -26.99 -10.33 11.41
CA GLY A 360 -26.02 -11.40 11.18
C GLY A 360 -24.59 -11.04 11.57
N ASN A 361 -24.37 -9.89 12.22
CA ASN A 361 -23.04 -9.52 12.68
C ASN A 361 -22.66 -10.31 13.92
N TYR A 362 -21.38 -10.63 14.01
CA TYR A 362 -20.79 -11.35 15.12
C TYR A 362 -20.61 -10.39 16.31
N VAL A 363 -21.26 -10.66 17.44
CA VAL A 363 -21.26 -9.71 18.56
C VAL A 363 -20.17 -10.00 19.60
N MET A 364 -19.70 -11.24 19.79
CA MET A 364 -18.43 -11.59 20.49
C MET A 364 -18.29 -13.12 20.65
N PRO A 365 -17.06 -13.70 20.71
CA PRO A 365 -16.86 -15.04 21.23
C PRO A 365 -16.79 -15.02 22.77
N GLY A 366 -17.43 -15.98 23.42
CA GLY A 366 -17.08 -16.37 24.78
C GLY A 366 -15.63 -16.90 24.85
N TRP A 367 -15.05 -16.88 26.04
CA TRP A 367 -13.65 -17.21 26.30
C TRP A 367 -13.52 -18.72 26.59
N ALA A 368 -12.66 -19.40 25.82
CA ALA A 368 -12.22 -20.76 26.09
C ALA A 368 -10.71 -20.74 26.29
N GLN A 369 -10.25 -21.19 27.46
CA GLN A 369 -8.85 -21.17 27.84
C GLN A 369 -8.52 -22.51 28.51
N GLU A 370 -7.48 -23.18 28.03
CA GLU A 370 -6.88 -24.31 28.74
C GLU A 370 -6.19 -23.80 30.02
N SER A 371 -5.88 -24.72 30.95
CA SER A 371 -5.26 -24.38 32.23
C SER A 371 -3.90 -23.68 32.13
N ASP A 372 -3.27 -23.71 30.95
CA ASP A 372 -1.99 -23.06 30.66
C ASP A 372 -2.13 -21.66 30.05
N GLY A 373 -3.36 -21.18 29.86
CA GLY A 373 -3.64 -19.88 29.24
C GLY A 373 -3.77 -19.93 27.71
N GLY A 374 -3.53 -21.07 27.07
CA GLY A 374 -3.74 -21.29 25.64
C GLY A 374 -5.20 -21.51 25.27
N TRP A 375 -5.55 -21.43 23.99
CA TRP A 375 -6.88 -21.80 23.53
C TRP A 375 -6.90 -23.32 23.29
N PRO A 376 -7.99 -24.03 23.57
CA PRO A 376 -8.05 -25.46 23.28
C PRO A 376 -7.89 -25.76 21.79
N ALA A 377 -7.20 -26.85 21.46
CA ALA A 377 -6.92 -27.25 20.06
C ALA A 377 -8.18 -27.27 19.18
N TRP A 378 -9.31 -27.74 19.72
CA TRP A 378 -10.58 -27.78 19.00
C TRP A 378 -11.17 -26.40 18.70
N VAL A 379 -10.85 -25.36 19.47
CA VAL A 379 -11.29 -23.98 19.17
C VAL A 379 -10.52 -23.44 17.98
N TYR A 380 -9.24 -23.82 17.84
CA TYR A 380 -8.49 -23.55 16.61
C TYR A 380 -9.08 -24.32 15.43
N ASP A 381 -9.44 -25.59 15.62
CA ASP A 381 -10.08 -26.40 14.58
C ASP A 381 -11.47 -25.86 14.19
N GLU A 382 -12.25 -25.33 15.13
CA GLU A 382 -13.59 -24.79 14.85
C GLU A 382 -13.54 -23.37 14.26
N ILE A 383 -12.58 -22.54 14.67
CA ILE A 383 -12.27 -21.28 13.96
C ILE A 383 -11.76 -21.59 12.56
N TRP A 384 -10.93 -22.63 12.41
CA TRP A 384 -10.43 -23.09 11.12
C TRP A 384 -11.53 -23.65 10.24
N ASP A 385 -12.42 -24.51 10.73
CA ASP A 385 -13.54 -25.06 9.97
C ASP A 385 -14.53 -23.96 9.57
N ASN A 386 -14.79 -22.97 10.45
CA ASN A 386 -15.64 -21.83 10.10
C ASN A 386 -14.99 -20.80 9.15
N LEU A 387 -13.66 -20.65 9.19
CA LEU A 387 -12.91 -19.82 8.24
C LEU A 387 -12.61 -20.56 6.93
N SER A 388 -12.43 -21.87 6.99
CA SER A 388 -12.13 -22.74 5.86
C SER A 388 -13.40 -23.13 5.12
N ASP A 389 -14.58 -23.25 5.74
CA ASP A 389 -15.87 -23.35 5.01
C ASP A 389 -16.22 -22.09 4.21
N ARG A 390 -15.54 -20.97 4.49
CA ARG A 390 -15.57 -19.77 3.62
C ARG A 390 -14.56 -19.82 2.47
N ILE A 391 -13.67 -20.82 2.41
CA ILE A 391 -12.53 -20.91 1.49
C ILE A 391 -12.40 -22.30 0.82
N SER A 392 -13.04 -23.34 1.32
CA SER A 392 -12.82 -24.73 0.91
C SER A 392 -13.70 -25.10 -0.28
N ASP A 393 -13.02 -25.59 -1.30
CA ASP A 393 -13.59 -26.23 -2.47
C ASP A 393 -13.87 -27.71 -2.13
N PRO A 394 -15.12 -28.19 -2.07
CA PRO A 394 -15.39 -29.60 -1.76
C PRO A 394 -15.10 -30.55 -2.93
N GLY A 395 -14.36 -30.12 -3.96
CA GLY A 395 -14.11 -30.90 -5.18
C GLY A 395 -12.67 -31.34 -5.45
N SER A 396 -11.67 -30.82 -4.74
CA SER A 396 -10.25 -31.08 -5.04
C SER A 396 -9.55 -31.85 -3.93
N ALA A 397 -9.77 -33.16 -3.88
CA ALA A 397 -9.12 -34.08 -2.95
C ALA A 397 -7.58 -34.25 -3.14
N ALA A 398 -6.89 -33.29 -3.77
CA ALA A 398 -5.44 -33.35 -4.00
C ALA A 398 -4.72 -31.99 -4.12
N GLN A 399 -5.37 -30.85 -3.85
CA GLN A 399 -4.64 -29.60 -3.68
C GLN A 399 -4.67 -29.22 -2.21
N GLU A 400 -3.57 -29.50 -1.52
CA GLU A 400 -3.21 -28.82 -0.28
C GLU A 400 -3.21 -27.32 -0.58
N LEU A 401 -4.34 -26.67 -0.31
CA LEU A 401 -4.44 -25.23 -0.27
C LEU A 401 -3.63 -24.78 0.94
N ASP A 402 -2.38 -24.40 0.70
CA ASP A 402 -1.64 -23.48 1.55
C ASP A 402 -2.52 -22.24 1.73
N SER A 403 -3.33 -22.24 2.78
CA SER A 403 -3.96 -21.03 3.26
C SER A 403 -2.82 -20.06 3.55
N PRO A 404 -2.80 -18.87 2.94
CA PRO A 404 -1.68 -17.94 3.10
C PRO A 404 -1.68 -17.29 4.50
N PHE A 405 -2.46 -17.84 5.44
CA PHE A 405 -2.53 -17.51 6.86
C PHE A 405 -2.00 -18.62 7.77
N TYR A 406 -1.66 -19.81 7.26
CA TYR A 406 -1.24 -20.92 8.11
C TYR A 406 -0.27 -21.88 7.42
N ASP A 407 0.97 -21.90 7.91
CA ASP A 407 1.92 -22.97 7.64
C ASP A 407 1.61 -24.14 8.59
N ARG A 408 0.96 -25.18 8.06
CA ARG A 408 0.60 -26.38 8.81
C ARG A 408 1.82 -27.14 9.35
N SER A 409 2.99 -26.97 8.72
CA SER A 409 4.24 -27.59 9.16
C SER A 409 4.83 -26.89 10.39
N ALA A 410 4.50 -25.61 10.58
CA ALA A 410 5.02 -24.79 11.67
C ALA A 410 4.16 -24.81 12.93
N GLN A 411 2.88 -25.22 12.88
CA GLN A 411 1.91 -25.32 13.99
C GLN A 411 1.76 -24.10 14.94
N VAL A 412 2.43 -22.96 14.72
CA VAL A 412 2.43 -21.85 15.71
C VAL A 412 2.45 -20.43 15.15
N THR A 413 2.39 -20.19 13.82
CA THR A 413 2.52 -18.81 13.31
C THR A 413 1.57 -18.50 12.16
N PHE A 414 0.66 -17.55 12.40
CA PHE A 414 -0.05 -16.83 11.35
C PHE A 414 0.95 -15.93 10.61
N ALA A 415 1.65 -16.47 9.61
CA ALA A 415 2.41 -15.65 8.69
C ALA A 415 1.44 -14.91 7.78
N ARG A 416 1.67 -13.61 7.56
CA ARG A 416 0.90 -12.83 6.59
C ARG A 416 1.16 -13.37 5.19
N ALA A 417 0.11 -13.44 4.37
CA ALA A 417 0.20 -13.73 2.94
C ALA A 417 1.18 -12.76 2.27
N ARG A 418 2.40 -13.20 1.93
CA ARG A 418 3.32 -12.34 1.18
C ARG A 418 2.96 -12.42 -0.30
N SER A 419 3.03 -11.28 -0.99
CA SER A 419 2.98 -11.30 -2.46
C SER A 419 4.14 -12.09 -3.02
N ASP A 420 3.82 -13.07 -3.86
CA ASP A 420 4.71 -13.71 -4.81
C ASP A 420 5.08 -12.70 -5.90
N LEU A 421 6.26 -12.09 -5.75
CA LEU A 421 6.84 -11.15 -6.72
C LEU A 421 7.35 -11.85 -8.00
N THR A 422 7.05 -13.13 -8.23
CA THR A 422 7.23 -13.77 -9.53
C THR A 422 5.94 -13.74 -10.36
N LYS A 423 4.81 -13.35 -9.75
CA LYS A 423 3.48 -13.34 -10.37
C LYS A 423 2.85 -11.96 -10.32
N ILE A 424 2.21 -11.58 -11.42
CA ILE A 424 1.62 -10.26 -11.59
C ILE A 424 0.18 -10.41 -12.05
N ALA A 425 -0.72 -9.72 -11.35
CA ALA A 425 -2.10 -9.55 -11.73
C ALA A 425 -2.33 -8.12 -12.22
N VAL A 426 -2.55 -7.98 -13.52
CA VAL A 426 -2.93 -6.71 -14.12
C VAL A 426 -4.45 -6.62 -14.15
N ILE A 427 -5.01 -5.65 -13.41
CA ILE A 427 -6.45 -5.42 -13.32
C ILE A 427 -6.81 -4.06 -13.91
N GLY A 428 -7.39 -4.08 -15.11
CA GLY A 428 -7.81 -2.90 -15.82
C GLY A 428 -8.23 -3.22 -17.25
N SER A 429 -8.98 -2.32 -17.86
CA SER A 429 -9.63 -2.58 -19.15
C SER A 429 -8.63 -2.37 -20.31
N SER A 430 -8.88 -1.43 -21.20
CA SER A 430 -8.28 -1.37 -22.53
C SER A 430 -6.77 -1.14 -22.51
N THR A 431 -6.28 -0.21 -21.69
CA THR A 431 -4.85 0.15 -21.67
C THR A 431 -3.97 -0.97 -21.10
N PRO A 432 -4.22 -1.50 -19.89
CA PRO A 432 -3.43 -2.61 -19.37
C PRO A 432 -3.66 -3.92 -20.15
N TRP A 433 -4.83 -4.11 -20.77
CA TRP A 433 -5.11 -5.25 -21.64
C TRP A 433 -4.20 -5.25 -22.86
N GLU A 434 -4.03 -4.10 -23.50
CA GLU A 434 -3.18 -3.95 -24.67
C GLU A 434 -1.68 -3.88 -24.33
N MET A 435 -1.34 -3.54 -23.09
CA MET A 435 0.04 -3.44 -22.60
C MET A 435 0.57 -4.69 -21.90
N ARG A 436 -0.18 -5.80 -21.86
CA ARG A 436 0.19 -6.99 -21.05
C ARG A 436 1.61 -7.50 -21.35
N THR A 437 2.04 -7.47 -22.60
CA THR A 437 3.38 -7.93 -23.02
C THR A 437 4.46 -6.93 -22.61
N GLU A 438 4.20 -5.63 -22.76
CA GLU A 438 5.12 -4.57 -22.38
C GLU A 438 5.25 -4.47 -20.85
N ILE A 439 4.16 -4.68 -20.11
CA ILE A 439 4.18 -4.79 -18.65
C ILE A 439 5.05 -5.98 -18.24
N ALA A 440 4.87 -7.17 -18.81
CA ALA A 440 5.73 -8.32 -18.51
C ALA A 440 7.22 -7.99 -18.74
N GLY A 441 7.56 -7.40 -19.90
CA GLY A 441 8.93 -6.96 -20.18
C GLY A 441 9.46 -5.87 -19.24
N ALA A 442 8.60 -5.00 -18.69
CA ALA A 442 8.99 -4.02 -17.68
C ALA A 442 9.47 -4.71 -16.39
N PHE A 443 8.80 -5.80 -15.99
CA PHE A 443 9.21 -6.58 -14.82
C PHE A 443 10.39 -7.52 -15.09
N ASP A 444 10.56 -8.06 -16.29
CA ASP A 444 11.79 -8.77 -16.67
C ASP A 444 13.03 -7.87 -16.52
N GLY A 445 12.87 -6.58 -16.84
CA GLY A 445 13.90 -5.58 -16.60
C GLY A 445 14.20 -5.34 -15.11
N LEU A 446 13.36 -5.75 -14.18
CA LEU A 446 13.61 -5.61 -12.75
C LEU A 446 14.53 -6.70 -12.18
N ILE A 447 14.71 -7.82 -12.91
CA ILE A 447 15.57 -8.95 -12.51
C ILE A 447 16.97 -8.50 -12.07
N PRO A 448 17.71 -7.64 -12.83
CA PRO A 448 19.05 -7.21 -12.42
C PRO A 448 19.04 -6.25 -11.22
N ALA A 449 17.95 -5.49 -11.04
CA ALA A 449 17.84 -4.49 -9.98
C ALA A 449 17.48 -5.09 -8.61
N TYR A 450 16.86 -6.27 -8.60
CA TYR A 450 16.29 -6.89 -7.40
C TYR A 450 16.71 -8.34 -7.18
N GLY A 451 17.89 -8.74 -7.67
CA GLY A 451 18.54 -9.98 -7.24
C GLY A 451 18.04 -11.25 -7.93
N GLY A 452 17.50 -11.15 -9.15
CA GLY A 452 17.27 -12.34 -9.99
C GLY A 452 15.88 -12.96 -9.93
N VAL A 453 14.88 -12.30 -9.35
CA VAL A 453 13.49 -12.81 -9.33
C VAL A 453 12.89 -12.71 -10.72
N GLU A 454 12.93 -13.80 -11.47
CA GLU A 454 12.29 -13.93 -12.78
C GLU A 454 10.78 -13.88 -12.62
N VAL A 455 10.12 -13.02 -13.41
CA VAL A 455 8.66 -13.00 -13.47
C VAL A 455 8.22 -14.14 -14.36
N VAL A 456 7.54 -15.11 -13.77
CA VAL A 456 7.15 -16.35 -14.45
C VAL A 456 5.70 -16.30 -14.94
N ASP A 457 4.90 -15.36 -14.43
CA ASP A 457 3.47 -15.28 -14.78
C ASP A 457 2.91 -13.85 -14.70
N VAL A 458 2.41 -13.35 -15.83
CA VAL A 458 1.68 -12.08 -15.92
C VAL A 458 0.30 -12.35 -16.49
N THR A 459 -0.72 -12.16 -15.67
CA THR A 459 -2.11 -12.31 -16.10
C THR A 459 -2.79 -10.95 -16.21
N ASN A 460 -3.59 -10.77 -17.26
CA ASN A 460 -4.64 -9.77 -17.25
C ASN A 460 -5.95 -10.47 -17.50
N ASP A 461 -6.72 -10.65 -16.44
CA ASP A 461 -7.99 -11.35 -16.55
C ASP A 461 -9.15 -10.43 -16.90
N CYS A 462 -8.92 -9.13 -17.12
CA CYS A 462 -9.94 -8.19 -17.55
C CYS A 462 -10.23 -8.31 -19.06
N LYS A 463 -11.18 -7.49 -19.52
CA LYS A 463 -11.56 -7.33 -20.92
C LYS A 463 -11.55 -5.85 -21.27
N SER A 464 -11.16 -5.52 -22.50
CA SER A 464 -11.28 -4.16 -23.03
C SER A 464 -12.72 -3.65 -22.87
N GLY A 465 -12.86 -2.37 -22.52
CA GLY A 465 -14.17 -1.77 -22.26
C GLY A 465 -14.79 -2.05 -20.88
N GLU A 466 -14.22 -2.93 -20.04
CA GLU A 466 -14.73 -3.15 -18.69
C GLU A 466 -14.68 -1.88 -17.82
N ARG A 467 -15.65 -1.78 -16.90
CA ARG A 467 -15.76 -0.71 -15.90
C ARG A 467 -15.32 -1.23 -14.53
N SER A 468 -14.94 -0.33 -13.63
CA SER A 468 -14.43 -0.66 -12.29
C SER A 468 -15.39 -1.55 -11.48
N MET A 469 -16.71 -1.38 -11.63
CA MET A 469 -17.71 -2.23 -10.97
C MET A 469 -17.66 -3.69 -11.45
N HIS A 470 -17.37 -3.95 -12.73
CA HIS A 470 -17.23 -5.31 -13.24
C HIS A 470 -15.96 -5.95 -12.66
N THR A 471 -14.85 -5.22 -12.66
CA THR A 471 -13.58 -5.69 -12.13
C THR A 471 -13.66 -5.96 -10.62
N ALA A 472 -14.28 -5.06 -9.85
CA ALA A 472 -14.50 -5.24 -8.42
C ALA A 472 -15.36 -6.47 -8.10
N ALA A 473 -16.41 -6.71 -8.89
CA ALA A 473 -17.25 -7.91 -8.78
C ALA A 473 -16.50 -9.19 -9.12
N ARG A 474 -15.70 -9.18 -10.18
CA ARG A 474 -14.94 -10.34 -10.63
C ARG A 474 -13.76 -10.70 -9.73
N LEU A 475 -13.19 -9.70 -9.05
CA LEU A 475 -12.19 -9.90 -8.01
C LEU A 475 -12.81 -10.31 -6.67
N GLY A 476 -14.10 -10.04 -6.46
CA GLY A 476 -14.78 -10.29 -5.19
C GLY A 476 -14.52 -9.21 -4.14
N ALA A 477 -13.90 -8.10 -4.53
CA ALA A 477 -13.77 -6.91 -3.69
C ALA A 477 -15.13 -6.28 -3.40
N ILE A 478 -16.03 -6.30 -4.39
CA ILE A 478 -17.46 -5.96 -4.23
C ILE A 478 -18.28 -7.01 -5.00
N PRO A 479 -18.65 -8.15 -4.38
CA PRO A 479 -19.41 -9.20 -5.05
C PRO A 479 -20.66 -8.67 -5.75
N ALA A 480 -21.03 -9.25 -6.90
CA ALA A 480 -22.25 -8.85 -7.60
C ALA A 480 -23.47 -9.24 -6.76
N ARG A 481 -24.35 -8.28 -6.49
CA ARG A 481 -25.59 -8.47 -5.73
C ARG A 481 -26.74 -8.65 -6.69
N LEU A 482 -27.26 -9.86 -6.78
CA LEU A 482 -28.16 -10.32 -7.84
C LEU A 482 -29.57 -10.57 -7.32
N THR A 483 -30.56 -10.11 -8.07
CA THR A 483 -31.95 -10.53 -7.97
C THR A 483 -32.25 -11.51 -9.08
N ILE A 484 -32.81 -12.68 -8.75
CA ILE A 484 -33.20 -13.70 -9.74
C ILE A 484 -34.52 -13.28 -10.39
N ASN A 485 -34.53 -13.08 -11.72
CA ASN A 485 -35.75 -12.69 -12.40
C ASN A 485 -36.75 -13.85 -12.37
N GLY A 486 -37.97 -13.58 -11.90
CA GLY A 486 -38.98 -14.61 -11.65
C GLY A 486 -38.79 -15.37 -10.33
N GLY A 487 -37.75 -15.08 -9.55
CA GLY A 487 -37.55 -15.61 -8.19
C GLY A 487 -37.17 -17.10 -8.13
N VAL A 488 -36.80 -17.71 -9.26
CA VAL A 488 -36.52 -19.14 -9.35
C VAL A 488 -35.29 -19.38 -10.22
N ILE A 489 -34.31 -20.11 -9.68
CA ILE A 489 -33.19 -20.65 -10.44
C ILE A 489 -33.61 -22.04 -10.95
N PRO A 490 -33.64 -22.27 -12.27
CA PRO A 490 -34.09 -23.54 -12.82
C PRO A 490 -33.15 -24.68 -12.44
N ALA A 491 -33.66 -25.91 -12.53
CA ALA A 491 -32.89 -27.13 -12.30
C ALA A 491 -31.58 -27.18 -13.11
N SER A 492 -31.58 -26.66 -14.34
CA SER A 492 -30.40 -26.52 -15.19
C SER A 492 -30.55 -25.34 -16.15
N GLY A 493 -29.43 -24.87 -16.70
CA GLY A 493 -29.42 -23.83 -17.72
C GLY A 493 -29.37 -22.39 -17.19
N PRO A 494 -29.54 -21.40 -18.08
CA PRO A 494 -29.45 -19.99 -17.77
C PRO A 494 -30.72 -19.45 -17.10
N VAL A 495 -30.54 -18.45 -16.23
CA VAL A 495 -31.61 -17.60 -15.69
C VAL A 495 -31.20 -16.14 -15.77
N LEU A 496 -32.14 -15.28 -16.16
CA LEU A 496 -31.92 -13.84 -16.17
C LEU A 496 -31.79 -13.33 -14.73
N VAL A 497 -30.84 -12.44 -14.52
CA VAL A 497 -30.61 -11.82 -13.21
C VAL A 497 -30.45 -10.31 -13.38
N THR A 498 -30.78 -9.56 -12.34
CA THR A 498 -30.52 -8.12 -12.28
C THR A 498 -29.50 -7.85 -11.19
N ALA A 499 -28.43 -7.13 -11.49
CA ALA A 499 -27.46 -6.71 -10.48
C ALA A 499 -27.81 -5.33 -9.93
N VAL A 500 -27.88 -5.18 -8.60
CA VAL A 500 -28.23 -3.89 -7.97
C VAL A 500 -27.04 -2.95 -7.81
N ASN A 501 -25.82 -3.50 -7.82
CA ASN A 501 -24.58 -2.75 -7.55
C ASN A 501 -23.63 -2.68 -8.76
N MET A 502 -24.04 -3.21 -9.91
CA MET A 502 -23.31 -3.06 -11.17
C MET A 502 -24.26 -3.10 -12.37
N THR A 503 -23.92 -2.38 -13.44
CA THR A 503 -24.68 -2.45 -14.69
C THR A 503 -24.23 -3.63 -15.54
N GLY A 504 -25.15 -4.50 -15.97
CA GLY A 504 -24.85 -5.47 -17.02
C GLY A 504 -24.69 -4.79 -18.38
N ASN A 505 -23.65 -5.15 -19.12
CA ASN A 505 -23.50 -4.78 -20.53
C ASN A 505 -22.53 -5.73 -21.25
N ASN A 506 -22.42 -5.59 -22.57
CA ASN A 506 -21.57 -6.42 -23.42
C ASN A 506 -20.07 -6.29 -23.15
N GLN A 507 -19.63 -5.36 -22.29
CA GLN A 507 -18.25 -5.23 -21.86
C GLN A 507 -17.92 -6.13 -20.67
N LEU A 508 -18.91 -6.64 -19.94
CA LEU A 508 -18.66 -7.62 -18.88
C LEU A 508 -17.97 -8.86 -19.48
N LYS A 509 -16.80 -9.23 -18.94
CA LYS A 509 -16.23 -10.55 -19.20
C LYS A 509 -16.96 -11.57 -18.33
N ALA A 510 -17.47 -12.63 -18.95
CA ALA A 510 -18.11 -13.71 -18.20
C ALA A 510 -17.14 -14.30 -17.18
N PHE A 511 -17.66 -14.69 -16.01
CA PHE A 511 -16.84 -15.19 -14.94
C PHE A 511 -17.56 -16.19 -14.05
N ASP A 512 -16.78 -17.18 -13.61
CA ASP A 512 -17.25 -18.25 -12.75
C ASP A 512 -17.23 -17.81 -11.29
N GLY A 513 -18.13 -18.43 -10.54
CA GLY A 513 -18.38 -18.07 -9.16
C GLY A 513 -19.44 -18.97 -8.55
N ARG A 514 -19.92 -18.55 -7.39
CA ARG A 514 -20.95 -19.24 -6.62
C ARG A 514 -21.95 -18.23 -6.08
N LEU A 515 -23.23 -18.53 -6.24
CA LEU A 515 -24.27 -17.84 -5.48
C LEU A 515 -24.26 -18.39 -4.06
N ASN A 516 -24.10 -17.53 -3.07
CA ASN A 516 -24.17 -17.95 -1.68
C ASN A 516 -25.63 -17.97 -1.23
N ARG A 517 -26.16 -19.15 -0.93
CA ARG A 517 -27.45 -19.35 -0.29
C ARG A 517 -27.20 -19.43 1.21
N TRP A 518 -27.88 -18.59 1.98
CA TRP A 518 -27.82 -18.61 3.44
C TRP A 518 -28.60 -19.79 4.08
N THR A 519 -28.93 -20.88 3.36
CA THR A 519 -29.79 -21.94 3.94
C THR A 519 -29.29 -23.37 3.72
N ASP A 520 -29.15 -24.07 4.85
CA ASP A 520 -29.37 -25.47 5.29
C ASP A 520 -29.22 -26.66 4.34
N ASP A 521 -28.80 -26.50 3.08
CA ASP A 521 -28.53 -27.65 2.21
C ASP A 521 -27.19 -28.30 2.59
N ALA A 522 -27.26 -29.28 3.49
CA ALA A 522 -26.15 -30.05 4.02
C ALA A 522 -25.30 -30.77 2.94
N ASN A 523 -25.79 -30.88 1.69
CA ASN A 523 -25.04 -31.54 0.62
C ASN A 523 -24.26 -30.57 -0.29
N THR A 524 -24.54 -29.26 -0.25
CA THR A 524 -23.85 -28.26 -1.09
C THR A 524 -23.30 -27.06 -0.29
N GLY A 525 -23.49 -27.03 1.03
CA GLY A 525 -23.14 -25.88 1.87
C GLY A 525 -23.89 -24.60 1.47
N GLY A 526 -25.05 -24.74 0.80
CA GLY A 526 -25.80 -23.61 0.26
C GLY A 526 -25.16 -22.90 -0.95
N GLN A 527 -24.10 -23.41 -1.57
CA GLN A 527 -23.47 -22.71 -2.70
C GLN A 527 -23.96 -23.25 -4.05
N ILE A 528 -24.38 -22.36 -4.95
CA ILE A 528 -24.76 -22.73 -6.33
C ILE A 528 -23.67 -22.25 -7.30
N PRO A 529 -22.77 -23.14 -7.76
CA PRO A 529 -21.72 -22.77 -8.70
C PRO A 529 -22.30 -22.47 -10.08
N GLY A 530 -21.72 -21.48 -10.75
CA GLY A 530 -22.11 -21.12 -12.11
C GLY A 530 -21.32 -19.94 -12.67
N THR A 531 -21.73 -19.49 -13.84
CA THR A 531 -21.10 -18.41 -14.60
C THR A 531 -22.06 -17.22 -14.67
N LEU A 532 -21.58 -16.03 -14.29
CA LEU A 532 -22.26 -14.77 -14.55
C LEU A 532 -21.77 -14.19 -15.88
N SER A 533 -22.70 -13.83 -16.76
CA SER A 533 -22.40 -13.37 -18.11
C SER A 533 -23.41 -12.32 -18.60
N TRP A 534 -23.13 -11.69 -19.74
CA TRP A 534 -24.06 -10.80 -20.43
C TRP A 534 -24.68 -11.51 -21.63
N SER A 535 -26.02 -11.54 -21.72
CA SER A 535 -26.75 -11.97 -22.92
C SER A 535 -27.05 -10.76 -23.80
N ALA A 536 -26.55 -10.80 -25.04
CA ALA A 536 -26.87 -9.78 -26.03
C ALA A 536 -28.32 -9.85 -26.50
N ASP A 537 -28.86 -11.07 -26.61
CA ASP A 537 -30.23 -11.31 -27.07
C ASP A 537 -31.27 -10.78 -26.08
N ASP A 538 -31.02 -10.99 -24.78
CA ASP A 538 -31.90 -10.52 -23.71
C ASP A 538 -31.57 -9.09 -23.23
N SER A 539 -30.43 -8.55 -23.66
CA SER A 539 -29.85 -7.31 -23.14
C SER A 539 -29.84 -7.28 -21.60
N SER A 540 -29.43 -8.39 -20.98
CA SER A 540 -29.46 -8.59 -19.53
C SER A 540 -28.31 -9.46 -19.03
N LEU A 541 -28.11 -9.47 -17.71
CA LEU A 541 -27.21 -10.42 -17.07
C LEU A 541 -27.86 -11.80 -16.99
N VAL A 542 -27.02 -12.82 -17.13
CA VAL A 542 -27.44 -14.23 -17.07
C VAL A 542 -26.53 -14.97 -16.11
N PHE A 543 -27.13 -15.64 -15.15
CA PHE A 543 -26.48 -16.66 -14.34
C PHE A 543 -26.77 -18.03 -14.96
N THR A 544 -25.73 -18.80 -15.28
CA THR A 544 -25.86 -20.16 -15.79
C THR A 544 -25.24 -21.12 -14.79
N ARG A 545 -26.01 -22.09 -14.29
CA ARG A 545 -25.47 -23.11 -13.37
C ARG A 545 -24.36 -23.92 -14.02
N ALA A 546 -23.31 -24.23 -13.26
CA ALA A 546 -22.25 -25.12 -13.71
C ALA A 546 -22.73 -26.58 -13.80
N ASN A 547 -23.57 -27.00 -12.84
CA ASN A 547 -24.13 -28.36 -12.77
C ASN A 547 -25.65 -28.31 -12.67
N ALA A 548 -26.33 -29.30 -13.28
CA ALA A 548 -27.75 -29.50 -13.07
C ALA A 548 -28.04 -29.93 -11.62
N GLY A 549 -29.19 -29.56 -11.09
CA GLY A 549 -29.66 -29.90 -9.75
C GLY A 549 -31.16 -29.64 -9.61
N SER A 550 -31.66 -29.52 -8.39
CA SER A 550 -33.06 -29.17 -8.16
C SER A 550 -33.32 -27.69 -8.48
N GLU A 551 -34.54 -27.37 -8.89
CA GLU A 551 -35.01 -25.98 -8.95
C GLU A 551 -34.93 -25.33 -7.55
N ILE A 552 -34.54 -24.06 -7.50
CA ILE A 552 -34.38 -23.32 -6.23
C ILE A 552 -35.11 -21.98 -6.30
N SER A 553 -36.09 -21.79 -5.42
CA SER A 553 -36.76 -20.50 -5.23
C SER A 553 -35.88 -19.57 -4.39
N ILE A 554 -35.58 -18.39 -4.94
CA ILE A 554 -34.84 -17.32 -4.27
C ILE A 554 -35.62 -16.03 -4.48
N GLY A 555 -36.38 -15.63 -3.45
CA GLY A 555 -37.22 -14.43 -3.47
C GLY A 555 -36.53 -13.15 -3.01
N TRP A 556 -35.23 -13.22 -2.70
CA TRP A 556 -34.44 -12.10 -2.17
C TRP A 556 -33.14 -11.93 -2.95
N GLU A 557 -32.43 -10.85 -2.67
CA GLU A 557 -31.14 -10.56 -3.28
C GLU A 557 -30.05 -11.49 -2.76
N VAL A 558 -29.21 -12.02 -3.65
CA VAL A 558 -28.12 -12.95 -3.32
C VAL A 558 -26.78 -12.44 -3.85
N SER A 559 -25.70 -12.69 -3.11
CA SER A 559 -24.35 -12.32 -3.56
C SER A 559 -23.73 -13.43 -4.41
N PHE A 560 -23.10 -13.03 -5.53
CA PHE A 560 -22.31 -13.90 -6.38
C PHE A 560 -20.82 -13.69 -6.11
N PHE A 561 -20.17 -14.69 -5.54
CA PHE A 561 -18.75 -14.67 -5.19
C PHE A 561 -17.92 -15.31 -6.31
N PRO A 562 -16.94 -14.60 -6.89
CA PRO A 562 -16.15 -15.13 -7.99
C PRO A 562 -15.12 -16.15 -7.50
N THR A 563 -14.78 -17.12 -8.37
CA THR A 563 -13.67 -18.05 -8.13
C THR A 563 -12.31 -17.45 -8.49
N LEU A 564 -12.26 -16.54 -9.48
CA LEU A 564 -11.02 -15.94 -9.97
C LEU A 564 -10.30 -15.06 -8.94
N GLY A 565 -11.04 -14.21 -8.23
CA GLY A 565 -10.48 -13.28 -7.25
C GLY A 565 -9.52 -13.95 -6.26
N PRO A 566 -9.95 -15.01 -5.56
CA PRO A 566 -9.10 -15.83 -4.71
C PRO A 566 -7.78 -16.31 -5.32
N THR A 567 -7.77 -16.73 -6.60
CA THR A 567 -6.58 -17.30 -7.25
C THR A 567 -5.54 -16.26 -7.67
N LEU A 568 -5.87 -14.98 -7.59
CA LEU A 568 -4.95 -13.88 -7.91
C LEU A 568 -4.33 -13.25 -6.65
N ARG A 569 -4.74 -13.67 -5.46
CA ARG A 569 -4.43 -12.98 -4.20
C ARG A 569 -2.97 -13.06 -3.78
N ASP A 570 -2.17 -13.97 -4.33
CA ASP A 570 -0.74 -14.06 -4.06
C ASP A 570 0.09 -13.12 -4.95
N ARG A 571 -0.50 -12.41 -5.91
CA ARG A 571 0.25 -11.70 -6.97
C ARG A 571 0.52 -10.24 -6.63
N PHE A 572 1.53 -9.64 -7.26
CA PHE A 572 1.66 -8.18 -7.31
C PHE A 572 0.57 -7.58 -8.22
N PHE A 573 -0.20 -6.62 -7.72
CA PHE A 573 -1.30 -6.04 -8.49
C PHE A 573 -0.93 -4.75 -9.21
N VAL A 574 -1.26 -4.66 -10.50
CA VAL A 574 -1.26 -3.41 -11.26
C VAL A 574 -2.71 -2.98 -11.50
N ILE A 575 -3.12 -1.85 -10.90
CA ILE A 575 -4.51 -1.41 -10.84
C ILE A 575 -4.75 -0.21 -11.75
N HIS A 576 -5.57 -0.40 -12.79
CA HIS A 576 -5.99 0.67 -13.69
C HIS A 576 -7.42 0.42 -14.19
N THR A 577 -8.36 0.48 -13.25
CA THR A 577 -9.81 0.35 -13.45
C THR A 577 -10.47 1.71 -13.29
N GLY A 578 -11.45 2.15 -14.08
CA GLY A 578 -12.12 3.44 -13.83
C GLY A 578 -12.19 4.36 -15.06
N TRP A 579 -11.25 4.21 -16.00
CA TRP A 579 -11.23 5.02 -17.22
C TRP A 579 -12.56 4.93 -17.98
N ASN A 580 -13.10 3.72 -18.20
CA ASN A 580 -14.37 3.53 -18.90
C ASN A 580 -15.61 3.92 -18.09
N ASP A 581 -15.47 4.13 -16.77
CA ASP A 581 -16.57 4.49 -15.89
C ASP A 581 -16.97 5.95 -16.09
N ALA A 582 -15.98 6.85 -16.28
CA ALA A 582 -16.24 8.28 -16.43
C ALA A 582 -17.08 8.62 -17.68
N PRO A 583 -16.72 8.16 -18.91
CA PRO A 583 -17.60 8.24 -20.07
C PRO A 583 -18.88 7.41 -19.91
N GLY A 584 -18.82 6.37 -19.07
CA GLY A 584 -19.94 5.51 -18.73
C GLY A 584 -21.00 6.10 -17.79
N GLY A 585 -20.80 7.33 -17.32
CA GLY A 585 -21.73 8.07 -16.49
C GLY A 585 -21.44 8.05 -14.99
N SER A 586 -20.47 7.25 -14.52
CA SER A 586 -20.13 7.21 -13.10
C SER A 586 -19.51 8.53 -12.63
N THR A 587 -19.74 8.87 -11.36
CA THR A 587 -19.05 9.97 -10.70
C THR A 587 -17.65 9.53 -10.30
N TRP A 588 -16.78 10.49 -10.01
CA TRP A 588 -15.43 10.16 -9.57
C TRP A 588 -15.44 9.48 -8.19
N GLU A 589 -16.33 9.89 -7.31
CA GLU A 589 -16.48 9.32 -5.96
C GLU A 589 -16.84 7.83 -6.01
N GLU A 590 -17.72 7.43 -6.95
CA GLU A 590 -18.05 6.03 -7.17
C GLU A 590 -16.84 5.23 -7.68
N ILE A 591 -16.05 5.79 -8.59
CA ILE A 591 -14.85 5.16 -9.13
C ILE A 591 -13.81 4.99 -8.03
N LEU A 592 -13.57 6.04 -7.23
CA LEU A 592 -12.63 6.01 -6.13
C LEU A 592 -13.05 5.01 -5.05
N GLY A 593 -14.33 4.98 -4.68
CA GLY A 593 -14.86 4.02 -3.71
C GLY A 593 -14.68 2.57 -4.14
N ARG A 594 -14.82 2.27 -5.44
CA ARG A 594 -14.56 0.93 -5.99
C ARG A 594 -13.07 0.58 -6.02
N ARG A 595 -12.21 1.53 -6.39
CA ARG A 595 -10.75 1.37 -6.30
C ARG A 595 -10.31 1.12 -4.86
N GLU A 596 -10.87 1.85 -3.91
CA GLU A 596 -10.62 1.67 -2.49
C GLU A 596 -11.09 0.31 -1.98
N ALA A 597 -12.26 -0.18 -2.41
CA ALA A 597 -12.69 -1.53 -2.06
C ALA A 597 -11.72 -2.60 -2.61
N ILE A 598 -11.20 -2.42 -3.84
CA ILE A 598 -10.17 -3.30 -4.41
C ILE A 598 -8.89 -3.23 -3.58
N VAL A 599 -8.42 -2.03 -3.23
CA VAL A 599 -7.21 -1.86 -2.41
C VAL A 599 -7.39 -2.48 -1.03
N ASN A 600 -8.50 -2.21 -0.33
CA ASN A 600 -8.78 -2.78 1.01
C ASN A 600 -8.86 -4.31 0.98
N TYR A 601 -9.39 -4.86 -0.12
CA TYR A 601 -9.42 -6.30 -0.34
C TYR A 601 -8.02 -6.92 -0.47
N LEU A 602 -7.02 -6.16 -0.97
CA LEU A 602 -5.62 -6.57 -1.07
C LEU A 602 -4.83 -6.27 0.21
N ASP A 603 -5.02 -5.09 0.81
CA ASP A 603 -4.30 -4.58 1.98
C ASP A 603 -4.53 -5.42 3.23
N ALA A 604 -5.75 -5.92 3.43
CA ALA A 604 -6.08 -6.86 4.51
C ALA A 604 -5.23 -8.16 4.49
N ARG A 605 -4.48 -8.38 3.41
CA ARG A 605 -3.61 -9.53 3.18
C ARG A 605 -2.15 -9.15 2.98
N ASP A 606 -1.76 -7.90 3.19
CA ASP A 606 -0.37 -7.42 2.98
C ASP A 606 0.12 -7.62 1.52
N ILE A 607 -0.81 -7.52 0.56
CA ILE A 607 -0.52 -7.69 -0.85
C ILE A 607 -0.04 -6.38 -1.47
N ARG A 608 1.05 -6.45 -2.22
CA ARG A 608 1.66 -5.31 -2.90
C ARG A 608 0.92 -4.95 -4.17
N PHE A 609 0.78 -3.65 -4.42
CA PHE A 609 0.11 -3.14 -5.60
C PHE A 609 0.69 -1.79 -6.05
N SER A 610 0.38 -1.42 -7.29
CA SER A 610 0.54 -0.06 -7.82
C SER A 610 -0.72 0.35 -8.58
N ILE A 611 -1.07 1.63 -8.51
CA ILE A 611 -2.28 2.21 -9.12
C ILE A 611 -1.86 3.19 -10.22
N TRP A 612 -2.51 3.16 -11.37
CA TRP A 612 -2.21 4.08 -12.47
C TRP A 612 -3.24 5.20 -12.55
N THR A 613 -2.78 6.42 -12.85
CA THR A 613 -3.67 7.56 -13.13
C THR A 613 -4.37 7.43 -14.49
N ASP A 614 -5.58 7.97 -14.61
CA ASP A 614 -6.36 7.96 -15.85
C ASP A 614 -5.94 9.10 -16.79
N MET A 615 -6.12 8.92 -18.10
CA MET A 615 -5.75 9.92 -19.10
C MET A 615 -6.95 10.39 -19.92
N CYS A 616 -6.90 11.65 -20.36
CA CYS A 616 -7.85 12.14 -21.36
C CYS A 616 -7.52 11.53 -22.73
N ASP A 617 -8.57 11.11 -23.43
CA ASP A 617 -8.45 10.65 -24.81
C ASP A 617 -7.97 11.78 -25.74
N MET A 618 -7.49 11.39 -26.92
CA MET A 618 -7.12 12.34 -27.96
C MET A 618 -8.37 13.12 -28.41
N ASP A 619 -8.18 14.39 -28.78
CA ASP A 619 -9.23 15.27 -29.33
C ASP A 619 -10.41 15.56 -28.40
N TRP A 620 -10.31 15.26 -27.10
CA TRP A 620 -11.31 15.73 -26.14
C TRP A 620 -11.32 17.25 -26.09
N ALA A 621 -12.47 17.83 -26.47
CA ALA A 621 -12.71 19.26 -26.39
C ALA A 621 -12.53 19.77 -24.94
N PRO A 622 -12.07 21.02 -24.74
CA PRO A 622 -11.83 21.59 -23.41
C PRO A 622 -13.03 21.48 -22.46
N GLU A 623 -14.24 21.59 -22.99
CA GLU A 623 -15.51 21.50 -22.28
C GLU A 623 -15.97 20.08 -21.94
N ASN A 624 -15.23 19.04 -22.34
CA ASN A 624 -15.59 17.65 -22.04
C ASN A 624 -15.58 17.44 -20.51
N PRO A 625 -16.73 17.10 -19.88
CA PRO A 625 -16.84 17.02 -18.43
C PRO A 625 -15.96 15.92 -17.82
N ASN A 626 -15.55 14.91 -18.60
CA ASN A 626 -14.68 13.83 -18.11
C ASN A 626 -13.26 14.31 -17.82
N ARG A 627 -12.82 15.42 -18.43
CA ARG A 627 -11.51 16.03 -18.16
C ARG A 627 -11.38 16.46 -16.70
N ALA A 628 -12.40 17.13 -16.18
CA ALA A 628 -12.46 17.53 -14.78
C ALA A 628 -12.51 16.30 -13.84
N LYS A 629 -13.26 15.25 -14.23
CA LYS A 629 -13.31 13.99 -13.46
C LYS A 629 -11.93 13.35 -13.34
N PHE A 630 -11.18 13.22 -14.44
CA PHE A 630 -9.83 12.65 -14.40
C PHE A 630 -8.84 13.54 -13.66
N ALA A 631 -8.90 14.86 -13.84
CA ALA A 631 -8.01 15.78 -13.12
C ALA A 631 -8.22 15.71 -11.60
N SER A 632 -9.47 15.86 -11.13
CA SER A 632 -9.82 15.72 -9.71
C SER A 632 -9.52 14.31 -9.21
N GLY A 633 -9.73 13.32 -10.07
CA GLY A 633 -9.55 11.95 -9.69
C GLY A 633 -8.10 11.53 -9.49
N ASN A 634 -7.26 11.83 -10.46
CA ASN A 634 -5.83 11.60 -10.36
C ASN A 634 -5.25 12.31 -9.13
N ALA A 635 -5.66 13.57 -8.88
CA ALA A 635 -5.24 14.29 -7.68
C ALA A 635 -5.67 13.59 -6.38
N ALA A 636 -6.90 13.08 -6.31
CA ALA A 636 -7.39 12.33 -5.15
C ALA A 636 -6.63 11.01 -4.94
N MET A 637 -6.31 10.28 -6.02
CA MET A 637 -5.51 9.05 -5.94
C MET A 637 -4.11 9.32 -5.41
N ILE A 638 -3.43 10.32 -5.98
CA ILE A 638 -2.07 10.71 -5.57
C ILE A 638 -2.07 11.17 -4.12
N ALA A 639 -3.05 11.97 -3.70
CA ALA A 639 -3.16 12.42 -2.31
C ALA A 639 -3.39 11.25 -1.33
N LYS A 640 -4.13 10.22 -1.74
CA LYS A 640 -4.50 9.09 -0.88
C LYS A 640 -3.41 8.01 -0.80
N TRP A 641 -2.86 7.60 -1.94
CA TRP A 641 -1.95 6.45 -2.02
C TRP A 641 -0.50 6.83 -2.33
N GLY A 642 -0.23 8.10 -2.63
CA GLY A 642 1.11 8.66 -2.72
C GLY A 642 2.05 7.85 -3.63
N PRO A 643 3.19 7.37 -3.13
CA PRO A 643 4.17 6.59 -3.90
C PRO A 643 3.65 5.32 -4.57
N LEU A 644 2.50 4.78 -4.15
CA LEU A 644 1.89 3.61 -4.79
C LEU A 644 1.24 3.96 -6.14
N VAL A 645 1.02 5.25 -6.41
CA VAL A 645 0.40 5.75 -7.63
C VAL A 645 1.47 6.10 -8.66
N TRP A 646 1.45 5.42 -9.80
CA TRP A 646 2.16 5.88 -10.99
C TRP A 646 1.31 6.92 -11.72
N ASP A 647 1.81 8.16 -11.75
CA ASP A 647 1.16 9.24 -12.47
C ASP A 647 1.44 9.17 -13.99
N MET A 648 0.83 8.18 -14.63
CA MET A 648 0.84 7.96 -16.07
C MET A 648 0.42 9.22 -16.84
N ASN A 649 -0.63 9.92 -16.38
CA ASN A 649 -1.11 11.14 -17.00
C ASN A 649 -0.05 12.25 -17.01
N ALA A 650 0.62 12.51 -15.87
CA ALA A 650 1.68 13.51 -15.82
C ALA A 650 2.87 13.15 -16.74
N TYR A 651 3.23 11.88 -16.82
CA TYR A 651 4.32 11.43 -17.71
C TYR A 651 4.03 11.75 -19.18
N PHE A 652 2.84 11.38 -19.66
CA PHE A 652 2.45 11.58 -21.06
C PHE A 652 2.13 13.03 -21.42
N LEU A 653 1.79 13.88 -20.46
CA LEU A 653 1.64 15.32 -20.66
C LEU A 653 2.96 16.09 -20.50
N GLY A 654 3.99 15.45 -19.96
CA GLY A 654 5.30 16.04 -19.73
C GLY A 654 6.25 15.95 -20.93
N ALA A 655 7.33 16.72 -20.89
CA ALA A 655 8.41 16.64 -21.89
C ALA A 655 9.26 15.36 -21.77
N GLN A 656 9.16 14.65 -20.65
CA GLN A 656 9.94 13.44 -20.39
C GLN A 656 9.62 12.33 -21.41
N VAL A 657 8.36 12.16 -21.82
CA VAL A 657 7.98 11.13 -22.80
C VAL A 657 8.71 11.29 -24.13
N TRP A 658 8.99 12.53 -24.56
CA TRP A 658 9.73 12.80 -25.79
C TRP A 658 11.23 12.62 -25.62
N THR A 659 11.75 12.97 -24.45
CA THR A 659 13.15 12.71 -24.09
C THR A 659 13.42 11.20 -24.11
N ASP A 660 12.50 10.43 -23.53
CA ASP A 660 12.58 8.98 -23.51
C ASP A 660 12.45 8.37 -24.90
N ALA A 661 11.51 8.86 -25.72
CA ALA A 661 11.36 8.42 -27.10
C ALA A 661 12.64 8.66 -27.93
N ALA A 662 13.28 9.82 -27.73
CA ALA A 662 14.54 10.16 -28.40
C ALA A 662 15.73 9.31 -27.93
N ALA A 663 15.66 8.73 -26.73
CA ALA A 663 16.69 7.85 -26.20
C ALA A 663 16.56 6.39 -26.71
N ILE A 664 15.47 6.04 -27.39
CA ILE A 664 15.27 4.70 -27.96
C ILE A 664 16.22 4.52 -29.16
N PRO A 665 17.00 3.42 -29.23
CA PRO A 665 17.79 3.08 -30.41
C PRO A 665 16.97 3.11 -31.70
N SER A 666 17.51 3.69 -32.76
CA SER A 666 16.76 3.98 -33.99
C SER A 666 16.15 2.75 -34.67
N ASP A 667 16.82 1.60 -34.55
CA ASP A 667 16.35 0.31 -35.06
C ASP A 667 15.12 -0.19 -34.29
N ILE A 668 15.12 -0.06 -32.96
CA ILE A 668 13.97 -0.39 -32.11
C ILE A 668 12.84 0.62 -32.36
N LEU A 669 13.15 1.92 -32.38
CA LEU A 669 12.17 2.98 -32.57
C LEU A 669 11.42 2.82 -33.90
N ASN A 670 12.12 2.49 -34.98
CA ASN A 670 11.49 2.27 -36.28
C ASN A 670 10.57 1.04 -36.29
N GLY A 671 10.80 0.05 -35.44
CA GLY A 671 9.87 -1.07 -35.22
C GLY A 671 8.62 -0.69 -34.43
N LEU A 672 8.73 0.26 -33.49
CA LEU A 672 7.62 0.71 -32.64
C LEU A 672 6.74 1.79 -33.31
N ALA A 673 7.36 2.72 -34.01
CA ALA A 673 6.68 3.81 -34.72
C ALA A 673 7.48 4.17 -35.99
N PRO A 674 7.21 3.50 -37.13
CA PRO A 674 7.91 3.75 -38.38
C PRO A 674 7.82 5.22 -38.80
N GLY A 675 8.97 5.85 -39.04
CA GLY A 675 9.05 7.24 -39.47
C GLY A 675 8.86 8.30 -38.38
N PHE A 676 8.79 7.90 -37.10
CA PHE A 676 8.78 8.86 -36.00
C PHE A 676 10.14 9.56 -35.85
N THR A 677 10.15 10.89 -35.91
CA THR A 677 11.38 11.71 -35.79
C THR A 677 11.34 12.67 -34.61
N GLY A 678 10.32 12.58 -33.75
CA GLY A 678 10.06 13.50 -32.64
C GLY A 678 8.60 13.96 -32.59
N PRO A 679 8.21 14.72 -31.55
CA PRO A 679 6.84 15.23 -31.42
C PRO A 679 6.49 16.18 -32.56
N THR A 680 5.28 16.01 -33.09
CA THR A 680 4.70 16.93 -34.08
C THR A 680 4.09 18.15 -33.39
N THR A 681 3.74 19.17 -34.17
CA THR A 681 2.98 20.33 -33.65
C THR A 681 1.64 19.92 -33.06
N GLU A 682 1.00 18.88 -33.61
CA GLU A 682 -0.27 18.36 -33.11
C GLU A 682 -0.11 17.62 -31.79
N ASP A 683 0.98 16.85 -31.61
CA ASP A 683 1.32 16.23 -30.33
C ASP A 683 1.43 17.27 -29.21
N LEU A 684 2.17 18.35 -29.47
CA LEU A 684 2.37 19.42 -28.50
C LEU A 684 1.06 20.18 -28.22
N ALA A 685 0.19 20.34 -29.23
CA ALA A 685 -1.12 20.94 -29.04
C ALA A 685 -2.04 20.07 -28.17
N GLN A 686 -2.07 18.75 -28.40
CA GLN A 686 -2.85 17.82 -27.58
C GLN A 686 -2.31 17.75 -26.14
N GLN A 687 -0.98 17.71 -25.95
CA GLN A 687 -0.37 17.78 -24.61
C GLN A 687 -0.74 19.07 -23.87
N ALA A 688 -0.65 20.22 -24.55
CA ALA A 688 -1.03 21.50 -23.96
C ALA A 688 -2.53 21.54 -23.62
N ALA A 689 -3.34 20.85 -24.43
CA ALA A 689 -4.74 20.61 -24.16
C ALA A 689 -4.97 19.46 -23.16
N GLY A 690 -3.97 18.93 -22.45
CA GLY A 690 -4.15 17.88 -21.44
C GLY A 690 -4.66 16.53 -21.98
N ASN A 691 -4.54 16.30 -23.28
CA ASN A 691 -4.96 15.09 -23.99
C ASN A 691 -3.76 14.22 -24.34
N ARG A 692 -4.01 12.94 -24.59
CA ARG A 692 -3.00 12.04 -25.17
C ARG A 692 -2.61 12.50 -26.60
N CYS A 693 -1.32 12.35 -26.90
CA CYS A 693 -0.70 12.78 -28.15
C CYS A 693 -0.99 11.81 -29.33
N PRO A 694 -1.22 12.29 -30.57
CA PRO A 694 -1.48 11.43 -31.73
C PRO A 694 -0.34 10.48 -32.08
N SER A 695 0.92 10.92 -32.01
CA SER A 695 2.09 10.08 -32.33
C SER A 695 2.31 8.93 -31.34
N LEU A 696 1.64 8.96 -30.18
CA LEU A 696 1.65 7.89 -29.18
C LEU A 696 0.35 7.08 -29.18
N SER A 697 -0.60 7.42 -30.04
CA SER A 697 -1.94 6.85 -30.09
C SER A 697 -2.14 6.02 -31.35
N ARG A 698 -2.88 4.91 -31.22
CA ARG A 698 -3.38 4.14 -32.37
C ARG A 698 -4.70 4.71 -32.86
N ASP A 699 -5.52 5.11 -31.90
CA ASP A 699 -6.84 5.70 -32.09
C ASP A 699 -7.12 6.66 -30.92
N ALA A 700 -8.32 7.27 -30.88
CA ALA A 700 -8.63 8.26 -29.86
C ALA A 700 -8.53 7.73 -28.42
N GLY A 701 -8.77 6.43 -28.21
CA GLY A 701 -8.86 5.75 -26.91
C GLY A 701 -7.64 4.92 -26.51
N HIS A 702 -6.75 4.57 -27.45
CA HIS A 702 -5.70 3.57 -27.22
C HIS A 702 -4.30 4.00 -27.67
N PHE A 703 -3.28 3.54 -26.93
CA PHE A 703 -1.88 3.75 -27.29
C PHE A 703 -1.47 2.91 -28.51
N ASN A 704 -0.52 3.42 -29.30
CA ASN A 704 0.19 2.61 -30.29
C ASN A 704 1.35 1.83 -29.65
N ALA A 705 2.17 1.15 -30.44
CA ALA A 705 3.30 0.37 -29.90
C ALA A 705 4.35 1.24 -29.19
N LEU A 706 4.66 2.44 -29.72
CA LEU A 706 5.58 3.39 -29.07
C LEU A 706 5.02 3.88 -27.72
N GLY A 707 3.75 4.28 -27.67
CA GLY A 707 3.10 4.72 -26.44
C GLY A 707 3.11 3.65 -25.34
N ARG A 708 2.77 2.40 -25.70
CA ARG A 708 2.81 1.25 -24.77
C ARG A 708 4.22 0.93 -24.27
N TYR A 709 5.21 0.98 -25.15
CA TYR A 709 6.61 0.77 -24.78
C TYR A 709 7.09 1.83 -23.78
N LEU A 710 6.85 3.12 -24.06
CA LEU A 710 7.24 4.23 -23.18
C LEU A 710 6.55 4.15 -21.82
N ALA A 711 5.24 3.88 -21.79
CA ALA A 711 4.49 3.64 -20.57
C ALA A 711 5.13 2.54 -19.71
N ALA A 712 5.46 1.39 -20.30
CA ALA A 712 6.08 0.29 -19.59
C ALA A 712 7.47 0.62 -19.04
N GLN A 713 8.30 1.34 -19.79
CA GLN A 713 9.63 1.76 -19.31
C GLN A 713 9.55 2.76 -18.16
N GLU A 714 8.64 3.73 -18.22
CA GLU A 714 8.46 4.66 -17.11
C GLU A 714 7.81 3.98 -15.90
N PHE A 715 6.85 3.08 -16.11
CA PHE A 715 6.27 2.30 -15.03
C PHE A 715 7.34 1.47 -14.29
N ARG A 716 8.27 0.85 -15.03
CA ARG A 716 9.44 0.17 -14.45
C ARG A 716 10.26 1.13 -13.57
N ARG A 717 10.56 2.34 -14.06
CA ARG A 717 11.29 3.35 -13.27
C ARG A 717 10.53 3.74 -12.02
N HIS A 718 9.21 3.90 -12.10
CA HIS A 718 8.36 4.18 -10.96
C HIS A 718 8.44 3.08 -9.89
N LEU A 719 8.36 1.79 -10.29
CA LEU A 719 8.54 0.66 -9.38
C LEU A 719 9.91 0.67 -8.70
N ILE A 720 10.97 0.98 -9.46
CA ILE A 720 12.34 1.07 -8.95
C ILE A 720 12.49 2.19 -7.91
N ASN A 721 12.09 3.40 -8.31
CA ASN A 721 12.29 4.61 -7.52
C ASN A 721 11.51 4.60 -6.21
N ASN A 722 10.34 3.96 -6.20
CA ASN A 722 9.47 3.86 -5.02
C ASN A 722 9.63 2.54 -4.26
N ASN A 723 10.59 1.70 -4.67
CA ASN A 723 10.91 0.46 -3.99
C ASN A 723 9.73 -0.52 -3.86
N LEU A 724 8.80 -0.51 -4.82
CA LEU A 724 7.55 -1.28 -4.75
C LEU A 724 7.76 -2.78 -5.02
N TYR A 725 8.90 -3.14 -5.61
CA TYR A 725 9.22 -4.49 -6.07
C TYR A 725 10.50 -5.08 -5.47
N ARG A 726 10.75 -4.89 -4.16
CA ARG A 726 11.84 -5.60 -3.44
C ARG A 726 11.34 -6.80 -2.65
N THR A 727 11.98 -7.95 -2.79
CA THR A 727 11.91 -9.00 -1.77
C THR A 727 12.49 -8.45 -0.48
N GLU A 728 11.74 -8.50 0.62
CA GLU A 728 12.33 -8.26 1.95
C GLU A 728 13.35 -9.37 2.19
N SER A 729 14.63 -9.00 2.22
CA SER A 729 15.74 -9.89 2.58
C SER A 729 15.79 -10.13 4.08
#